data_AF-A0A562SRX9-F1
#
_entry.id   AF-A0A562SRX9-F1
#
_cell.length_a   1.000
_cell.length_b   1.000
_cell.length_c   1.000
_cell.angle_alpha   90.00
_cell.angle_beta   90.00
_cell.angle_gamma   90.00
#
_symmetry.space_group_name_H-M   'P 1'
#
loop_
_entity.id
_entity.type
_entity.pdbx_description
1 polymer ?
#
loop_
_entity_poly.entity_id
_entity_poly.type
_entity_poly.pdbx_seq_one_letter_code
_entity_poly.pdbx_strand_id
1 'polypeptide(L)'
;MTRSMNYPVKMAAALLPLLLLFILPSTGQITWPAGQFLPSFPASAQTQDLIILRETSTRWEGEGPALSHKTGRLETDGWLCQTGIDAPNDHMIYGPYNNSIPAGPNVAEFRMKIDNNTANDDPVVDIDVRNATTGQVLASRTITRTQFPVASNYTNFTLPFTMPADNQSIELRVYWRGTAYTKVDWVAVQQNNSSAEMYLFASLKGIVNRTQPRIFSYEGDAFAEGQYTWLQSLGLGWSEPADKWDLITKYRSELSGLIVYDPAQIHTVNLATMLARDQHALIAAPTLVSRLTSAPYNLPVLLDLRGQFSSKLQVYQTLYNTYWPNLDHRLLIGLNPDIHKAALREYATALGAAVIWLDPEVPAESTLLNNFLSSMPAGANYMGWWPEEAPGVQRASTYGIATIASDWATNLTVHSGMPRTVNVKPMPPKPALLNKLYVAFILSDGDNLQYVEHLMRKLWNNPDRGSVPIGWTLSPAMLDAMPGALNYYWQSSTDNDNLISGPSGYGYAYPNSWPSQSSLNQFVAKTEDYNQRAGFRVITIWNTITGGINQNVGETFASHAPSTLGLTAQNTGGGLTIYNNSLPGMALSCNYCTGEQAMKDHIASAAAGWDGNSPRFIIIQAQPWQNVTPTSFKNVANSLNADYIVVRPDHIFQLIREANGLPVNPGNNPLVFRR
;
A
#
# COMPACT_ATOMS: atom_id res chain seq x y z
N MET A 1 59.28 31.14 58.53
CA MET A 1 58.99 31.42 59.95
C MET A 1 57.58 31.99 60.02
N THR A 2 56.60 31.09 60.19
CA THR A 2 55.89 30.80 61.46
C THR A 2 54.77 31.79 61.73
N ARG A 3 53.53 31.30 61.66
CA ARG A 3 52.51 31.63 62.66
C ARG A 3 51.40 30.58 62.69
N SER A 4 51.23 30.03 63.89
CA SER A 4 50.12 29.26 64.40
C SER A 4 48.87 30.13 64.62
N MET A 5 47.68 29.54 64.70
CA MET A 5 46.91 29.48 65.96
C MET A 5 45.59 28.70 65.85
N ASN A 6 45.38 27.86 66.87
CA ASN A 6 44.17 27.57 67.64
C ASN A 6 42.95 26.77 67.08
N TYR A 7 42.80 25.59 67.70
CA TYR A 7 41.66 24.69 67.97
C TYR A 7 40.32 25.35 68.40
N PRO A 8 39.26 24.57 68.73
CA PRO A 8 38.46 23.57 67.97
C PRO A 8 36.94 23.95 68.05
N VAL A 9 35.97 23.13 67.56
CA VAL A 9 34.57 22.97 68.09
C VAL A 9 33.54 22.48 67.04
N LYS A 10 32.81 21.42 67.43
CA LYS A 10 31.40 20.98 67.21
C LYS A 10 30.68 21.04 65.83
N MET A 11 29.93 19.95 65.62
CA MET A 11 28.71 19.77 64.81
C MET A 11 27.75 20.98 64.80
N ALA A 12 27.26 21.34 63.60
CA ALA A 12 25.84 21.56 63.29
C ALA A 12 25.61 21.84 61.79
N ALA A 13 24.70 21.06 61.20
CA ALA A 13 23.78 21.36 60.10
C ALA A 13 24.25 22.18 58.87
N ALA A 14 24.31 21.52 57.71
CA ALA A 14 24.08 22.18 56.42
C ALA A 14 23.35 21.24 55.44
N LEU A 15 22.10 21.61 55.16
CA LEU A 15 21.30 21.40 53.96
C LEU A 15 21.58 20.18 53.06
N LEU A 16 20.63 19.23 53.04
CA LEU A 16 20.38 18.40 51.85
C LEU A 16 19.73 19.25 50.75
N PRO A 17 20.22 19.22 49.50
CA PRO A 17 19.38 19.56 48.37
C PRO A 17 18.51 18.35 48.01
N LEU A 18 17.21 18.59 47.92
CA LEU A 18 16.21 17.71 47.32
C LEU A 18 16.62 17.48 45.84
N LEU A 19 17.26 16.36 45.54
CA LEU A 19 17.37 15.88 44.16
C LEU A 19 16.01 15.29 43.77
N LEU A 20 15.14 16.15 43.25
CA LEU A 20 14.03 15.73 42.39
C LEU A 20 14.65 15.06 41.17
N LEU A 21 14.74 13.73 41.19
CA LEU A 21 14.91 12.91 40.01
C LEU A 21 13.72 13.21 39.09
N PHE A 22 13.91 14.13 38.14
CA PHE A 22 13.10 14.17 36.94
C PHE A 22 13.28 12.81 36.26
N ILE A 23 12.32 11.90 36.46
CA ILE A 23 12.12 10.77 35.59
C ILE A 23 11.66 11.38 34.26
N LEU A 24 12.61 11.75 33.41
CA LEU A 24 12.31 11.94 32.00
C LEU A 24 11.82 10.56 31.52
N PRO A 25 10.58 10.44 31.01
CA PRO A 25 10.17 9.20 30.38
C PRO A 25 11.20 8.92 29.28
N SER A 26 11.82 7.74 29.32
CA SER A 26 12.70 7.32 28.23
C SER A 26 11.88 7.37 26.95
N THR A 27 12.13 8.35 26.10
CA THR A 27 11.46 8.44 24.80
C THR A 27 11.87 7.21 24.02
N GLY A 28 10.89 6.39 23.63
CA GLY A 28 11.17 5.22 22.80
C GLY A 28 11.82 5.68 21.51
N GLN A 29 12.88 4.98 21.09
CA GLN A 29 13.57 5.26 19.84
C GLN A 29 13.27 4.14 18.84
N ILE A 30 13.11 4.50 17.57
CA ILE A 30 13.06 3.53 16.47
C ILE A 30 14.35 2.72 16.48
N THR A 31 14.23 1.40 16.48
CA THR A 31 15.37 0.48 16.43
C THR A 31 15.37 -0.27 15.12
N TRP A 32 16.53 -0.47 14.49
CA TRP A 32 16.61 -1.26 13.26
C TRP A 32 17.80 -2.21 13.28
N PRO A 33 17.67 -3.36 13.99
CA PRO A 33 18.68 -4.41 14.01
C PRO A 33 19.12 -4.85 12.61
N ALA A 34 20.39 -5.25 12.45
CA ALA A 34 20.96 -5.60 11.16
C ALA A 34 20.24 -6.77 10.45
N GLY A 35 19.62 -7.67 11.21
CA GLY A 35 18.87 -8.82 10.67
C GLY A 35 17.41 -8.52 10.32
N GLN A 36 16.92 -7.29 10.53
CA GLN A 36 15.55 -6.89 10.24
C GLN A 36 15.42 -6.19 8.89
N PHE A 37 14.36 -6.49 8.16
CA PHE A 37 14.07 -5.82 6.90
C PHE A 37 13.57 -4.41 7.13
N LEU A 38 12.69 -4.25 8.13
CA LEU A 38 12.07 -2.99 8.45
C LEU A 38 12.31 -2.64 9.92
N PRO A 39 12.44 -1.33 10.23
CA PRO A 39 12.64 -0.88 11.60
C PRO A 39 11.47 -1.26 12.51
N SER A 40 11.74 -1.29 13.81
CA SER A 40 10.75 -1.41 14.86
C SER A 40 10.45 -0.04 15.44
N PHE A 41 9.18 0.33 15.48
CA PHE A 41 8.73 1.50 16.20
C PHE A 41 8.66 1.23 17.71
N PRO A 42 8.69 2.29 18.55
CA PRO A 42 8.38 2.16 19.97
C PRO A 42 7.01 1.54 20.21
N ALA A 43 6.81 0.98 21.41
CA ALA A 43 5.51 0.47 21.81
C ALA A 43 4.43 1.55 21.71
N SER A 44 3.35 1.23 21.00
CA SER A 44 2.20 2.12 20.81
C SER A 44 1.56 2.49 22.16
N ALA A 45 1.10 3.74 22.29
CA ALA A 45 0.30 4.15 23.42
C ALA A 45 -1.01 3.34 23.49
N GLN A 46 -1.51 3.09 24.70
CA GLN A 46 -2.72 2.27 24.86
C GLN A 46 -3.96 2.92 24.25
N THR A 47 -4.01 4.26 24.18
CA THR A 47 -5.08 5.03 23.56
C THR A 47 -4.52 5.84 22.40
N GLN A 48 -5.15 5.74 21.24
CA GLN A 48 -4.79 6.46 20.02
C GLN A 48 -5.73 7.64 19.76
N ASP A 49 -5.22 8.76 19.29
CA ASP A 49 -6.04 9.80 18.66
C ASP A 49 -6.47 9.30 17.28
N LEU A 50 -7.73 8.89 17.16
CA LEU A 50 -8.30 8.40 15.92
C LEU A 50 -8.80 9.56 15.08
N ILE A 51 -8.21 9.76 13.90
CA ILE A 51 -8.62 10.78 12.93
C ILE A 51 -9.07 10.16 11.62
N ILE A 52 -9.96 10.85 10.91
CA ILE A 52 -10.34 10.47 9.55
C ILE A 52 -9.53 11.33 8.57
N LEU A 53 -8.74 10.66 7.72
CA LEU A 53 -7.96 11.28 6.65
C LEU A 53 -8.38 10.68 5.32
N ARG A 54 -9.40 11.26 4.70
CA ARG A 54 -9.86 10.86 3.37
C ARG A 54 -10.26 12.09 2.57
N GLU A 55 -10.18 11.96 1.26
CA GLU A 55 -10.74 12.98 0.38
C GLU A 55 -12.26 12.96 0.48
N THR A 56 -12.85 14.11 0.73
CA THR A 56 -14.30 14.28 0.69
C THR A 56 -14.65 14.91 -0.64
N SER A 57 -15.06 14.08 -1.61
CA SER A 57 -15.60 14.54 -2.89
C SER A 57 -17.10 14.35 -2.95
N THR A 58 -17.79 15.33 -3.53
CA THR A 58 -19.17 15.18 -3.99
C THR A 58 -19.13 14.99 -5.50
N ARG A 59 -19.48 13.79 -5.98
CA ARG A 59 -19.42 13.37 -7.39
C ARG A 59 -20.82 13.26 -7.99
N TRP A 60 -20.94 13.58 -9.26
CA TRP A 60 -22.13 13.37 -10.08
C TRP A 60 -21.75 12.74 -11.41
N GLU A 61 -22.40 11.61 -11.72
CA GLU A 61 -22.18 10.89 -12.97
C GLU A 61 -22.68 11.68 -14.18
N GLY A 62 -21.95 11.59 -15.28
CA GLY A 62 -22.22 12.20 -16.57
C GLY A 62 -23.59 11.80 -17.10
N GLU A 63 -23.96 10.53 -16.93
CA GLU A 63 -25.28 9.98 -17.26
C GLU A 63 -26.30 10.09 -16.13
N GLY A 64 -25.89 10.60 -14.97
CA GLY A 64 -26.70 10.65 -13.78
C GLY A 64 -27.79 11.72 -13.84
N PRO A 65 -28.89 11.55 -13.09
CA PRO A 65 -30.04 12.47 -13.12
C PRO A 65 -29.74 13.87 -12.57
N ALA A 66 -28.57 14.06 -11.95
CA ALA A 66 -28.15 15.35 -11.39
C ALA A 66 -27.54 16.28 -12.43
N LEU A 67 -27.09 15.76 -13.57
CA LEU A 67 -26.49 16.54 -14.65
C LEU A 67 -27.45 16.65 -15.82
N SER A 68 -27.24 17.68 -16.64
CA SER A 68 -28.06 17.98 -17.80
C SER A 68 -27.18 18.26 -19.02
N HIS A 69 -27.79 18.14 -20.20
CA HIS A 69 -27.08 18.13 -21.48
C HIS A 69 -27.83 18.96 -22.51
N LYS A 70 -27.11 19.75 -23.31
CA LYS A 70 -27.66 20.43 -24.50
C LYS A 70 -27.24 19.78 -25.81
N THR A 71 -26.12 19.05 -25.79
CA THR A 71 -25.59 18.27 -26.91
C THR A 71 -25.04 16.94 -26.41
N GLY A 72 -24.87 15.99 -27.32
CA GLY A 72 -24.40 14.64 -27.01
C GLY A 72 -25.50 13.64 -26.65
N ARG A 73 -25.08 12.45 -26.23
CA ARG A 73 -25.94 11.31 -25.92
C ARG A 73 -25.27 10.37 -24.91
N LEU A 74 -26.08 9.55 -24.25
CA LEU A 74 -25.61 8.48 -23.38
C LEU A 74 -24.81 7.42 -24.17
N GLU A 75 -23.66 7.03 -23.65
CA GLU A 75 -22.91 5.87 -24.11
C GLU A 75 -22.27 5.12 -22.93
N THR A 76 -22.88 3.99 -22.55
CA THR A 76 -22.39 3.08 -21.49
C THR A 76 -22.21 3.80 -20.14
N ASP A 77 -20.97 4.13 -19.79
CA ASP A 77 -20.47 4.73 -18.55
C ASP A 77 -20.21 6.23 -18.68
N GLY A 78 -21.03 6.97 -19.46
CA GLY A 78 -20.87 8.42 -19.55
C GLY A 78 -21.63 9.09 -20.66
N TRP A 79 -21.44 10.41 -20.77
CA TRP A 79 -22.08 11.27 -21.75
C TRP A 79 -21.12 11.66 -22.88
N LEU A 80 -21.50 11.35 -24.12
CA LEU A 80 -20.67 11.44 -25.31
C LEU A 80 -21.08 12.59 -26.23
N CYS A 81 -20.10 13.33 -26.75
CA CYS A 81 -20.22 14.09 -27.99
C CYS A 81 -19.21 13.62 -29.05
N GLN A 82 -19.64 13.57 -30.32
CA GLN A 82 -18.85 13.09 -31.45
C GLN A 82 -18.99 14.03 -32.66
N THR A 83 -17.85 14.34 -33.29
CA THR A 83 -17.78 15.19 -34.47
C THR A 83 -18.60 14.62 -35.63
N GLY A 84 -19.31 15.49 -36.33
CA GLY A 84 -20.20 15.10 -37.43
C GLY A 84 -21.49 14.38 -37.01
N ILE A 85 -21.71 14.14 -35.71
CA ILE A 85 -22.95 13.55 -35.18
C ILE A 85 -23.68 14.53 -34.28
N ASP A 86 -23.00 15.06 -33.26
CA ASP A 86 -23.62 15.94 -32.27
C ASP A 86 -23.38 17.42 -32.61
N ALA A 87 -24.27 18.30 -32.12
CA ALA A 87 -24.15 19.74 -32.35
C ALA A 87 -22.91 20.30 -31.65
N PRO A 88 -21.97 20.94 -32.37
CA PRO A 88 -20.78 21.53 -31.78
C PRO A 88 -21.13 22.83 -31.04
N ASN A 89 -20.22 23.30 -30.20
CA ASN A 89 -20.34 24.59 -29.51
C ASN A 89 -21.55 24.66 -28.57
N ASP A 90 -21.74 23.62 -27.76
CA ASP A 90 -22.73 23.65 -26.68
C ASP A 90 -22.28 22.83 -25.46
N HIS A 91 -23.03 22.93 -24.37
CA HIS A 91 -22.75 22.25 -23.12
C HIS A 91 -23.11 20.78 -23.22
N MET A 92 -22.09 19.93 -23.23
CA MET A 92 -22.28 18.48 -23.09
C MET A 92 -22.57 18.10 -21.64
N ILE A 93 -22.15 18.92 -20.67
CA ILE A 93 -22.48 18.79 -19.25
C ILE A 93 -22.79 20.17 -18.67
N TYR A 94 -23.86 20.27 -17.90
CA TYR A 94 -24.14 21.36 -16.96
C TYR A 94 -24.98 20.86 -15.77
N GLY A 95 -24.92 21.53 -14.62
CA GLY A 95 -25.48 21.05 -13.35
C GLY A 95 -24.38 20.94 -12.28
N PRO A 96 -24.61 20.38 -11.08
CA PRO A 96 -25.85 19.81 -10.55
C PRO A 96 -26.72 20.80 -9.77
N TYR A 97 -26.31 22.08 -9.68
CA TYR A 97 -26.97 23.09 -8.85
C TYR A 97 -26.95 22.78 -7.34
N ASN A 98 -25.99 21.97 -6.89
CA ASN A 98 -25.83 21.56 -5.50
C ASN A 98 -25.50 22.77 -4.60
N ASN A 99 -26.19 22.91 -3.48
CA ASN A 99 -26.01 24.01 -2.52
C ASN A 99 -25.34 23.57 -1.20
N SER A 100 -24.83 22.35 -1.13
CA SER A 100 -24.20 21.78 0.07
C SER A 100 -22.68 21.95 0.07
N ILE A 101 -22.10 22.58 -0.96
CA ILE A 101 -20.67 22.90 -0.99
C ILE A 101 -20.42 24.10 -0.05
N PRO A 102 -19.56 23.96 0.99
CA PRO A 102 -19.27 25.01 1.94
C PRO A 102 -18.45 26.14 1.29
N ALA A 103 -18.54 27.32 1.89
CA ALA A 103 -17.70 28.46 1.57
C ALA A 103 -16.21 28.11 1.68
N GLY A 104 -15.39 28.78 0.87
CA GLY A 104 -13.93 28.63 0.89
C GLY A 104 -13.35 27.91 -0.33
N PRO A 105 -12.05 27.58 -0.27
CA PRO A 105 -11.34 26.96 -1.38
C PRO A 105 -11.83 25.53 -1.62
N ASN A 106 -12.14 25.24 -2.88
CA ASN A 106 -12.63 23.95 -3.36
C ASN A 106 -11.93 23.61 -4.70
N VAL A 107 -11.96 22.35 -5.12
CA VAL A 107 -11.44 21.93 -6.42
C VAL A 107 -12.53 21.20 -7.19
N ALA A 108 -12.85 21.68 -8.39
CA ALA A 108 -13.72 20.96 -9.31
C ALA A 108 -12.90 19.95 -10.11
N GLU A 109 -13.49 18.80 -10.40
CA GLU A 109 -12.90 17.74 -11.19
C GLU A 109 -13.81 17.34 -12.35
N PHE A 110 -13.21 17.07 -13.49
CA PHE A 110 -13.89 16.66 -14.72
C PHE A 110 -13.18 15.43 -15.28
N ARG A 111 -13.80 14.25 -15.17
CA ARG A 111 -13.25 13.00 -15.73
C ARG A 111 -13.74 12.80 -17.15
N MET A 112 -12.82 12.87 -18.11
CA MET A 112 -13.16 12.76 -19.52
C MET A 112 -12.08 12.06 -20.35
N LYS A 113 -12.47 11.55 -21.51
CA LYS A 113 -11.58 10.93 -22.50
C LYS A 113 -11.83 11.47 -23.90
N ILE A 114 -10.83 11.30 -24.77
CA ILE A 114 -10.81 11.74 -26.17
C ILE A 114 -10.52 10.56 -27.11
N ASP A 115 -10.93 10.62 -28.37
CA ASP A 115 -10.61 9.61 -29.39
C ASP A 115 -9.15 9.63 -29.85
N ASN A 116 -8.56 10.83 -29.91
CA ASN A 116 -7.22 11.04 -30.43
C ASN A 116 -6.58 12.28 -29.78
N ASN A 117 -5.34 12.10 -29.31
CA ASN A 117 -4.55 13.12 -28.62
C ASN A 117 -3.28 13.56 -29.40
N THR A 118 -3.08 13.12 -30.65
CA THR A 118 -1.82 13.38 -31.39
C THR A 118 -1.96 14.18 -32.69
N ALA A 119 -3.18 14.40 -33.22
CA ALA A 119 -3.33 15.03 -34.55
C ALA A 119 -2.98 16.53 -34.58
N ASN A 120 -3.34 17.28 -33.54
CA ASN A 120 -3.10 18.72 -33.37
C ASN A 120 -3.27 19.10 -31.89
N ASP A 121 -3.17 20.39 -31.55
CA ASP A 121 -3.43 20.90 -30.19
C ASP A 121 -4.66 21.82 -30.13
N ASP A 122 -5.69 21.50 -30.90
CA ASP A 122 -6.90 22.32 -30.92
C ASP A 122 -7.63 22.29 -29.57
N PRO A 123 -8.30 23.40 -29.17
CA PRO A 123 -9.27 23.40 -28.08
C PRO A 123 -10.37 22.35 -28.28
N VAL A 124 -10.60 21.50 -27.28
CA VAL A 124 -11.60 20.42 -27.32
C VAL A 124 -12.81 20.75 -26.47
N VAL A 125 -12.57 21.14 -25.22
CA VAL A 125 -13.62 21.58 -24.31
C VAL A 125 -13.20 22.83 -23.55
N ASP A 126 -14.18 23.62 -23.11
CA ASP A 126 -14.00 24.56 -22.01
C ASP A 126 -14.70 24.01 -20.77
N ILE A 127 -13.97 23.93 -19.67
CA ILE A 127 -14.53 23.59 -18.36
C ILE A 127 -14.67 24.86 -17.53
N ASP A 128 -15.76 24.97 -16.79
CA ASP A 128 -15.94 26.08 -15.86
C ASP A 128 -16.79 25.71 -14.64
N VAL A 129 -16.61 26.51 -13.59
CA VAL A 129 -17.35 26.45 -12.34
C VAL A 129 -18.10 27.77 -12.19
N ARG A 130 -19.42 27.72 -12.00
CA ARG A 130 -20.24 28.89 -11.68
C ARG A 130 -20.84 28.80 -10.30
N ASN A 131 -21.02 29.97 -9.70
CA ASN A 131 -22.02 30.18 -8.67
C ASN A 131 -23.37 30.37 -9.37
N ALA A 132 -24.19 29.34 -9.42
CA ALA A 132 -25.51 29.38 -10.05
C ALA A 132 -26.49 30.30 -9.31
N THR A 133 -26.27 30.56 -8.01
CA THR A 133 -27.08 31.52 -7.25
C THR A 133 -26.85 32.96 -7.72
N THR A 134 -25.61 33.33 -8.06
CA THR A 134 -25.27 34.71 -8.47
C THR A 134 -25.03 34.88 -9.97
N GLY A 135 -24.89 33.78 -10.71
CA GLY A 135 -24.49 33.76 -12.12
C GLY A 135 -22.99 33.96 -12.36
N GLN A 136 -22.19 34.18 -11.32
CA GLN A 136 -20.75 34.45 -11.42
C GLN A 136 -19.98 33.19 -11.85
N VAL A 137 -19.03 33.35 -12.79
CA VAL A 137 -18.03 32.32 -13.08
C VAL A 137 -16.93 32.40 -12.01
N LEU A 138 -16.74 31.31 -11.27
CA LEU A 138 -15.75 31.21 -10.18
C LEU A 138 -14.38 30.77 -10.71
N ALA A 139 -14.36 29.93 -11.74
CA ALA A 139 -13.14 29.48 -12.41
C ALA A 139 -13.47 28.97 -13.82
N SER A 140 -12.52 29.03 -14.75
CA SER A 140 -12.66 28.48 -16.11
C SER A 140 -11.32 28.10 -16.70
N ARG A 141 -11.29 27.06 -17.55
CA ARG A 141 -10.09 26.61 -18.27
C ARG A 141 -10.47 25.96 -19.60
N THR A 142 -9.71 26.24 -20.65
CA THR A 142 -9.78 25.49 -21.92
C THR A 142 -8.85 24.28 -21.86
N ILE A 143 -9.36 23.12 -22.29
CA ILE A 143 -8.60 21.87 -22.44
C ILE A 143 -8.36 21.61 -23.92
N THR A 144 -7.09 21.44 -24.28
CA THR A 144 -6.66 21.17 -25.66
C THR A 144 -6.40 19.68 -25.89
N ARG A 145 -6.35 19.28 -27.16
CA ARG A 145 -6.22 17.88 -27.56
C ARG A 145 -4.98 17.19 -26.97
N THR A 146 -3.82 17.85 -26.94
CA THR A 146 -2.58 17.22 -26.46
C THR A 146 -2.47 17.17 -24.94
N GLN A 147 -3.36 17.85 -24.20
CA GLN A 147 -3.43 17.76 -22.74
C GLN A 147 -4.03 16.44 -22.25
N PHE A 148 -4.64 15.65 -23.14
CA PHE A 148 -5.01 14.27 -22.85
C PHE A 148 -3.77 13.37 -23.00
N PRO A 149 -3.31 12.69 -21.95
CA PRO A 149 -2.08 11.91 -21.98
C PRO A 149 -2.18 10.67 -22.88
N VAL A 150 -3.34 10.00 -22.91
CA VAL A 150 -3.56 8.78 -23.70
C VAL A 150 -4.97 8.81 -24.31
N ALA A 151 -5.06 8.60 -25.62
CA ALA A 151 -6.34 8.45 -26.32
C ALA A 151 -7.14 7.27 -25.76
N SER A 152 -8.47 7.41 -25.72
CA SER A 152 -9.44 6.43 -25.20
C SER A 152 -9.33 6.09 -23.70
N ASN A 153 -8.43 6.72 -22.95
CA ASN A 153 -8.34 6.60 -21.50
C ASN A 153 -8.95 7.82 -20.79
N TYR A 154 -9.70 7.56 -19.71
CA TYR A 154 -10.21 8.63 -18.87
C TYR A 154 -9.09 9.36 -18.14
N THR A 155 -9.16 10.68 -18.17
CA THR A 155 -8.24 11.60 -17.52
C THR A 155 -9.03 12.58 -16.67
N ASN A 156 -8.57 12.84 -15.45
CA ASN A 156 -9.18 13.84 -14.57
C ASN A 156 -8.52 15.20 -14.83
N PHE A 157 -9.33 16.21 -15.14
CA PHE A 157 -8.90 17.60 -15.19
C PHE A 157 -9.42 18.34 -13.97
N THR A 158 -8.54 19.05 -13.28
CA THR A 158 -8.88 19.78 -12.05
C THR A 158 -8.93 21.29 -12.30
N LEU A 159 -9.84 21.96 -11.58
CA LEU A 159 -10.06 23.39 -11.66
C LEU A 159 -10.33 23.97 -10.26
N PRO A 160 -9.32 24.56 -9.60
CA PRO A 160 -9.49 25.21 -8.31
C PRO A 160 -10.45 26.41 -8.39
N PHE A 161 -11.30 26.57 -7.37
CA PHE A 161 -12.22 27.71 -7.25
C PHE A 161 -12.47 28.05 -5.77
N THR A 162 -13.10 29.20 -5.51
CA THR A 162 -13.50 29.58 -4.14
C THR A 162 -15.00 29.82 -4.10
N MET A 163 -15.71 29.11 -3.21
CA MET A 163 -17.10 29.38 -2.90
C MET A 163 -17.19 30.61 -1.99
N PRO A 164 -17.92 31.66 -2.37
CA PRO A 164 -17.90 32.91 -1.62
C PRO A 164 -18.75 32.86 -0.33
N ALA A 165 -19.76 32.00 -0.25
CA ALA A 165 -20.58 31.79 0.94
C ALA A 165 -21.21 30.38 0.98
N ASP A 166 -21.64 29.94 2.16
CA ASP A 166 -22.37 28.68 2.34
C ASP A 166 -23.75 28.74 1.66
N ASN A 167 -24.34 27.57 1.41
CA ASN A 167 -25.70 27.41 0.87
C ASN A 167 -25.92 28.03 -0.51
N GLN A 168 -24.86 28.31 -1.27
CA GLN A 168 -24.94 28.77 -2.65
C GLN A 168 -24.84 27.61 -3.63
N SER A 169 -25.67 27.62 -4.68
CA SER A 169 -25.70 26.58 -5.69
C SER A 169 -24.50 26.69 -6.62
N ILE A 170 -23.80 25.56 -6.81
CA ILE A 170 -22.71 25.43 -7.77
C ILE A 170 -23.18 24.79 -9.08
N GLU A 171 -22.63 25.24 -10.20
CA GLU A 171 -22.79 24.61 -11.51
C GLU A 171 -21.41 24.32 -12.11
N LEU A 172 -21.14 23.06 -12.41
CA LEU A 172 -19.98 22.57 -13.15
C LEU A 172 -20.38 22.37 -14.61
N ARG A 173 -19.56 22.85 -15.54
CA ARG A 173 -19.90 22.86 -16.96
C ARG A 173 -18.77 22.33 -17.82
N VAL A 174 -19.14 21.58 -18.85
CA VAL A 174 -18.24 21.16 -19.94
C VAL A 174 -18.88 21.62 -21.25
N TYR A 175 -18.27 22.63 -21.87
CA TYR A 175 -18.66 23.15 -23.17
C TYR A 175 -17.83 22.46 -24.27
N TRP A 176 -18.49 21.70 -25.13
CA TRP A 176 -17.83 20.93 -26.17
C TRP A 176 -17.72 21.73 -27.47
N ARG A 177 -16.50 21.88 -27.99
CA ARG A 177 -16.21 22.72 -29.15
C ARG A 177 -16.42 22.03 -30.50
N GLY A 178 -16.72 20.73 -30.50
CA GLY A 178 -16.97 19.98 -31.73
C GLY A 178 -15.73 19.59 -32.52
N THR A 179 -14.55 19.60 -31.90
CA THR A 179 -13.27 19.33 -32.58
C THR A 179 -12.80 17.89 -32.40
N ALA A 180 -13.33 17.14 -31.42
CA ALA A 180 -12.96 15.75 -31.16
C ALA A 180 -14.13 14.97 -30.57
N TYR A 181 -14.12 13.63 -30.69
CA TYR A 181 -14.93 12.81 -29.79
C TYR A 181 -14.54 13.14 -28.34
N THR A 182 -15.50 13.35 -27.47
CA THR A 182 -15.25 13.57 -26.03
C THR A 182 -16.34 12.89 -25.23
N LYS A 183 -15.92 12.08 -24.25
CA LYS A 183 -16.85 11.45 -23.31
C LYS A 183 -16.52 11.85 -21.89
N VAL A 184 -17.52 12.36 -21.18
CA VAL A 184 -17.42 12.70 -19.75
C VAL A 184 -18.06 11.57 -18.95
N ASP A 185 -17.30 11.01 -18.01
CA ASP A 185 -17.80 10.00 -17.07
C ASP A 185 -18.44 10.68 -15.85
N TRP A 186 -17.78 11.66 -15.25
CA TRP A 186 -18.36 12.41 -14.13
C TRP A 186 -17.71 13.77 -13.92
N VAL A 187 -18.39 14.58 -13.11
CA VAL A 187 -17.86 15.82 -12.51
C VAL A 187 -17.95 15.75 -11.00
N ALA A 188 -17.03 16.39 -10.28
CA ALA A 188 -17.02 16.39 -8.83
C ALA A 188 -16.52 17.71 -8.22
N VAL A 189 -16.82 17.92 -6.94
CA VAL A 189 -16.18 18.94 -6.10
C VAL A 189 -15.48 18.24 -4.94
N GLN A 190 -14.16 18.44 -4.82
CA GLN A 190 -13.41 18.13 -3.61
C GLN A 190 -13.48 19.31 -2.64
N GLN A 191 -13.98 19.06 -1.43
CA GLN A 191 -14.09 20.08 -0.39
C GLN A 191 -12.76 20.30 0.37
N ASN A 192 -12.54 21.54 0.83
CA ASN A 192 -11.67 21.90 1.96
C ASN A 192 -10.17 21.63 1.85
N ASN A 193 -9.58 21.54 0.66
CA ASN A 193 -8.20 21.07 0.51
C ASN A 193 -7.95 19.75 1.27
N SER A 194 -8.92 18.82 1.32
CA SER A 194 -8.76 17.56 2.05
C SER A 194 -7.49 16.81 1.61
N SER A 195 -7.12 16.93 0.34
CA SER A 195 -5.85 16.48 -0.21
C SER A 195 -4.61 17.10 0.45
N ALA A 196 -4.62 18.42 0.67
CA ALA A 196 -3.56 19.13 1.37
C ALA A 196 -3.51 18.78 2.87
N GLU A 197 -4.67 18.59 3.49
CA GLU A 197 -4.76 18.14 4.88
C GLU A 197 -4.17 16.74 5.08
N MET A 198 -4.33 15.84 4.10
CA MET A 198 -3.74 14.50 4.15
C MET A 198 -2.21 14.54 4.29
N TYR A 199 -1.50 15.35 3.50
CA TYR A 199 -0.05 15.54 3.67
C TYR A 199 0.31 16.11 5.04
N LEU A 200 -0.45 17.12 5.48
CA LEU A 200 -0.24 17.79 6.75
C LEU A 200 -0.36 16.81 7.92
N PHE A 201 -1.46 16.07 7.99
CA PHE A 201 -1.71 15.17 9.10
C PHE A 201 -0.93 13.85 9.03
N ALA A 202 -0.55 13.38 7.83
CA ALA A 202 0.42 12.28 7.70
C ALA A 202 1.79 12.68 8.24
N SER A 203 2.25 13.91 7.98
CA SER A 203 3.50 14.41 8.55
C SER A 203 3.43 14.59 10.06
N LEU A 204 2.31 15.13 10.59
CA LEU A 204 2.06 15.21 12.04
C LEU A 204 2.14 13.82 12.68
N LYS A 205 1.43 12.85 12.10
CA LYS A 205 1.40 11.46 12.55
C LYS A 205 2.80 10.84 12.57
N GLY A 206 3.57 11.00 11.50
CA GLY A 206 4.95 10.51 11.44
C GLY A 206 5.86 11.12 12.52
N ILE A 207 5.74 12.44 12.74
CA ILE A 207 6.53 13.16 13.77
C ILE A 207 6.17 12.68 15.17
N VAL A 208 4.88 12.57 15.48
CA VAL A 208 4.38 12.17 16.80
C VAL A 208 4.66 10.69 17.06
N ASN A 209 4.44 9.82 16.08
CA ASN A 209 4.51 8.38 16.26
C ASN A 209 5.96 7.85 16.31
N ARG A 210 6.97 8.60 15.84
CA ARG A 210 8.38 8.16 15.91
C ARG A 210 8.88 7.98 17.35
N THR A 211 8.35 8.73 18.31
CA THR A 211 8.76 8.72 19.73
C THR A 211 7.88 7.77 20.54
N GLN A 212 6.58 7.79 20.25
CA GLN A 212 5.59 6.85 20.74
C GLN A 212 4.35 6.95 19.83
N PRO A 213 3.92 5.87 19.17
CA PRO A 213 2.71 5.88 18.35
C PRO A 213 1.47 6.26 19.16
N ARG A 214 0.86 7.40 18.82
CA ARG A 214 -0.28 8.03 19.51
C ARG A 214 -1.38 8.52 18.57
N ILE A 215 -1.12 8.61 17.26
CA ILE A 215 -2.10 8.99 16.26
C ILE A 215 -2.38 7.78 15.36
N PHE A 216 -3.65 7.45 15.20
CA PHE A 216 -4.14 6.45 14.25
C PHE A 216 -5.05 7.15 13.24
N SER A 217 -4.88 6.85 11.94
CA SER A 217 -5.73 7.43 10.90
C SER A 217 -6.60 6.36 10.26
N TYR A 218 -7.84 6.70 9.96
CA TYR A 218 -8.68 5.95 9.04
C TYR A 218 -8.72 6.65 7.69
N GLU A 219 -8.18 5.99 6.67
CA GLU A 219 -8.07 6.50 5.29
C GLU A 219 -8.84 5.62 4.29
N GLY A 220 -9.63 4.68 4.82
CA GLY A 220 -10.23 3.59 4.08
C GLY A 220 -11.34 3.99 3.10
N ASP A 221 -11.43 3.22 2.02
CA ASP A 221 -12.43 3.33 0.95
C ASP A 221 -13.43 2.15 0.98
N ALA A 222 -13.98 1.76 -0.17
CA ALA A 222 -14.89 0.63 -0.30
C ALA A 222 -14.26 -0.73 0.09
N PHE A 223 -12.94 -0.87 0.00
CA PHE A 223 -12.19 -2.07 0.34
C PHE A 223 -11.79 -2.13 1.82
N ALA A 224 -11.90 -1.03 2.55
CA ALA A 224 -11.49 -0.95 3.94
C ALA A 224 -12.36 -1.76 4.89
N GLU A 225 -11.71 -2.17 5.97
CA GLU A 225 -12.16 -3.02 7.06
C GLU A 225 -12.97 -2.28 8.13
N GLY A 226 -13.02 -0.94 8.06
CA GLY A 226 -13.73 -0.06 8.98
C GLY A 226 -12.83 0.55 10.07
N GLN A 227 -13.14 1.79 10.45
CA GLN A 227 -12.26 2.66 11.25
C GLN A 227 -11.85 2.16 12.64
N TYR A 228 -12.59 1.21 13.21
CA TYR A 228 -12.33 0.65 14.55
C TYR A 228 -11.68 -0.73 14.52
N THR A 229 -11.67 -1.39 13.36
CA THR A 229 -11.41 -2.82 13.28
C THR A 229 -10.02 -3.18 13.75
N TRP A 230 -8.98 -2.46 13.32
CA TRP A 230 -7.61 -2.72 13.80
C TRP A 230 -7.39 -2.30 15.24
N LEU A 231 -7.92 -1.16 15.68
CA LEU A 231 -7.84 -0.73 17.07
C LEU A 231 -8.42 -1.82 18.01
N GLN A 232 -9.61 -2.33 17.70
CA GLN A 232 -10.23 -3.43 18.44
C GLN A 232 -9.42 -4.73 18.36
N SER A 233 -8.99 -5.11 17.14
CA SER A 233 -8.25 -6.37 16.91
C SER A 233 -6.88 -6.38 17.63
N LEU A 234 -6.27 -5.21 17.81
CA LEU A 234 -4.99 -5.01 18.49
C LEU A 234 -5.14 -4.70 19.99
N GLY A 235 -6.36 -4.57 20.50
CA GLY A 235 -6.64 -4.25 21.91
C GLY A 235 -6.26 -2.82 22.30
N LEU A 236 -6.32 -1.88 21.36
CA LEU A 236 -6.05 -0.45 21.57
C LEU A 236 -7.35 0.32 21.81
N GLY A 237 -7.31 1.27 22.74
CA GLY A 237 -8.37 2.27 22.92
C GLY A 237 -8.21 3.44 21.95
N TRP A 238 -9.23 4.29 21.85
CA TRP A 238 -9.17 5.50 21.04
C TRP A 238 -9.90 6.68 21.65
N SER A 239 -9.44 7.87 21.29
CA SER A 239 -10.12 9.15 21.46
C SER A 239 -10.31 9.79 20.09
N GLU A 240 -11.53 10.22 19.79
CA GLU A 240 -11.85 10.93 18.56
C GLU A 240 -11.87 12.44 18.86
N PRO A 241 -10.87 13.22 18.40
CA PRO A 241 -10.92 14.66 18.52
C PRO A 241 -12.11 15.22 17.72
N ALA A 242 -12.78 16.23 18.26
CA ALA A 242 -13.91 16.88 17.57
C ALA A 242 -13.46 17.53 16.25
N ASP A 243 -12.28 18.14 16.25
CA ASP A 243 -11.58 18.57 15.04
C ASP A 243 -10.15 18.01 15.04
N LYS A 244 -9.74 17.33 13.96
CA LYS A 244 -8.37 16.83 13.79
C LYS A 244 -7.32 17.93 13.86
N TRP A 245 -7.69 19.18 13.54
CA TRP A 245 -6.80 20.34 13.67
C TRP A 245 -6.40 20.63 15.12
N ASP A 246 -7.20 20.22 16.11
CA ASP A 246 -6.84 20.34 17.53
C ASP A 246 -5.58 19.54 17.88
N LEU A 247 -5.26 18.49 17.10
CA LEU A 247 -4.06 17.69 17.30
C LEU A 247 -2.78 18.50 17.04
N ILE A 248 -2.79 19.51 16.16
CA ILE A 248 -1.62 20.36 15.93
C ILE A 248 -1.29 21.15 17.21
N THR A 249 -2.32 21.64 17.91
CA THR A 249 -2.16 22.34 19.19
C THR A 249 -1.77 21.35 20.30
N LYS A 250 -2.41 20.18 20.35
CA LYS A 250 -2.10 19.10 21.32
C LYS A 250 -0.63 18.68 21.26
N TYR A 251 -0.08 18.54 20.06
CA TYR A 251 1.30 18.09 19.82
C TYR A 251 2.26 19.24 19.50
N ARG A 252 1.89 20.49 19.79
CA ARG A 252 2.66 21.68 19.40
C ARG A 252 4.12 21.65 19.86
N SER A 253 4.41 21.05 21.01
CA SER A 253 5.77 20.93 21.56
C SER A 253 6.69 20.00 20.76
N GLU A 254 6.12 19.15 19.90
CA GLU A 254 6.87 18.21 19.04
C GLU A 254 7.12 18.77 17.64
N LEU A 255 6.63 19.99 17.37
CA LEU A 255 6.68 20.67 16.08
C LEU A 255 7.55 21.93 16.13
N SER A 256 8.40 22.10 15.12
CA SER A 256 9.25 23.28 14.97
C SER A 256 8.70 24.27 13.93
N GLY A 257 7.95 23.81 12.93
CA GLY A 257 7.41 24.69 11.90
C GLY A 257 6.86 23.96 10.67
N LEU A 258 6.96 24.60 9.51
CA LEU A 258 6.37 24.14 8.24
C LEU A 258 7.43 23.95 7.15
N ILE A 259 7.28 22.90 6.35
CA ILE A 259 7.86 22.81 5.00
C ILE A 259 6.73 23.05 4.01
N VAL A 260 6.81 24.13 3.23
CA VAL A 260 5.84 24.44 2.20
C VAL A 260 6.26 23.75 0.91
N TYR A 261 5.46 22.81 0.42
CA TYR A 261 5.73 22.16 -0.86
C TYR A 261 5.23 23.01 -2.05
N ASP A 262 5.68 22.67 -3.26
CA ASP A 262 5.24 23.30 -4.50
C ASP A 262 4.17 22.47 -5.21
N PRO A 263 2.90 22.91 -5.27
CA PRO A 263 1.88 22.22 -6.07
C PRO A 263 2.18 22.22 -7.58
N ALA A 264 2.94 23.20 -8.11
CA ALA A 264 3.33 23.23 -9.51
C ALA A 264 4.46 22.22 -9.82
N GLN A 265 5.17 21.77 -8.79
CA GLN A 265 6.12 20.66 -8.86
C GLN A 265 5.85 19.71 -7.70
N ILE A 266 4.76 18.95 -7.81
CA ILE A 266 4.19 18.15 -6.72
C ILE A 266 5.17 17.14 -6.10
N HIS A 267 6.19 16.71 -6.86
CA HIS A 267 7.27 15.84 -6.35
C HIS A 267 8.10 16.47 -5.23
N THR A 268 8.05 17.79 -5.04
CA THR A 268 8.62 18.46 -3.86
C THR A 268 8.02 17.96 -2.55
N VAL A 269 6.80 17.41 -2.55
CA VAL A 269 6.22 16.76 -1.37
C VAL A 269 7.01 15.53 -0.94
N ASN A 270 7.54 14.74 -1.88
CA ASN A 270 8.37 13.57 -1.55
C ASN A 270 9.69 14.02 -0.88
N LEU A 271 10.29 15.11 -1.37
CA LEU A 271 11.44 15.73 -0.72
C LEU A 271 11.09 16.26 0.67
N ALA A 272 9.96 16.97 0.81
CA ALA A 272 9.46 17.46 2.09
C ALA A 272 9.19 16.32 3.09
N THR A 273 8.69 15.17 2.62
CA THR A 273 8.39 13.97 3.43
C THR A 273 9.64 13.46 4.15
N MET A 274 10.76 13.37 3.42
CA MET A 274 12.05 12.98 3.98
C MET A 274 12.60 14.03 4.96
N LEU A 275 12.55 15.32 4.58
CA LEU A 275 13.09 16.42 5.38
C LEU A 275 12.32 16.69 6.68
N ALA A 276 11.02 16.37 6.70
CA ALA A 276 10.13 16.63 7.83
C ALA A 276 10.61 15.99 9.14
N ARG A 277 11.30 14.83 9.06
CA ARG A 277 11.82 14.13 10.24
C ARG A 277 12.72 15.01 11.09
N ASP A 278 13.81 15.49 10.49
CA ASP A 278 14.87 16.18 11.24
C ASP A 278 14.51 17.64 11.50
N GLN A 279 13.63 18.21 10.68
CA GLN A 279 13.11 19.55 10.88
C GLN A 279 11.92 19.62 11.84
N HIS A 280 11.35 18.48 12.26
CA HIS A 280 10.11 18.44 13.05
C HIS A 280 9.00 19.30 12.43
N ALA A 281 8.86 19.21 11.11
CA ALA A 281 8.10 20.17 10.33
C ALA A 281 6.88 19.55 9.67
N LEU A 282 5.73 20.21 9.80
CA LEU A 282 4.54 19.81 9.08
C LEU A 282 4.67 20.14 7.59
N ILE A 283 4.21 19.23 6.74
CA ILE A 283 4.20 19.42 5.28
C ILE A 283 2.92 20.16 4.91
N ALA A 284 3.04 21.40 4.46
CA ALA A 284 1.91 22.27 4.23
C ALA A 284 1.77 22.65 2.75
N ALA A 285 0.55 22.59 2.23
CA ALA A 285 0.23 23.24 0.97
C ALA A 285 0.25 24.77 1.15
N PRO A 286 0.53 25.53 0.08
CA PRO A 286 0.49 27.00 0.14
C PRO A 286 -0.85 27.55 0.63
N THR A 287 -1.95 26.84 0.33
CA THR A 287 -3.31 27.19 0.77
C THR A 287 -3.54 27.06 2.28
N LEU A 288 -2.69 26.29 3.00
CA LEU A 288 -2.80 26.09 4.44
C LEU A 288 -1.87 27.00 5.25
N VAL A 289 -0.91 27.68 4.60
CA VAL A 289 0.14 28.45 5.28
C VAL A 289 -0.44 29.57 6.14
N SER A 290 -1.40 30.35 5.63
CA SER A 290 -1.99 31.47 6.38
C SER A 290 -2.67 31.02 7.68
N ARG A 291 -3.36 29.87 7.64
CA ARG A 291 -3.98 29.25 8.82
C ARG A 291 -2.91 28.80 9.81
N LEU A 292 -1.90 28.09 9.34
CA LEU A 292 -0.85 27.47 10.18
C LEU A 292 0.12 28.49 10.80
N THR A 293 0.37 29.62 10.15
CA THR A 293 1.23 30.70 10.70
C THR A 293 0.48 31.62 11.66
N SER A 294 -0.85 31.62 11.63
CA SER A 294 -1.70 32.41 12.52
C SER A 294 -2.01 31.68 13.83
N ALA A 295 -2.56 32.41 14.82
CA ALA A 295 -3.12 31.78 16.01
C ALA A 295 -4.27 30.82 15.62
N PRO A 296 -4.41 29.66 16.30
CA PRO A 296 -3.68 29.24 17.51
C PRO A 296 -2.33 28.54 17.25
N TYR A 297 -1.99 28.16 16.02
CA TYR A 297 -0.84 27.27 15.75
C TYR A 297 0.52 27.97 15.80
N ASN A 298 0.61 29.19 15.24
CA ASN A 298 1.81 30.02 15.24
C ASN A 298 3.08 29.25 14.82
N LEU A 299 2.99 28.49 13.71
CA LEU A 299 4.11 27.70 13.18
C LEU A 299 4.91 28.54 12.16
N PRO A 300 6.23 28.72 12.32
CA PRO A 300 7.04 29.41 11.33
C PRO A 300 7.24 28.54 10.07
N VAL A 301 7.44 29.18 8.92
CA VAL A 301 7.91 28.49 7.71
C VAL A 301 9.42 28.28 7.83
N LEU A 302 9.86 27.02 7.87
CA LEU A 302 11.27 26.63 7.97
C LEU A 302 11.92 26.47 6.60
N LEU A 303 11.14 25.99 5.64
CA LEU A 303 11.56 25.75 4.26
C LEU A 303 10.40 25.98 3.31
N ASP A 304 10.66 26.65 2.20
CA ASP A 304 9.70 26.90 1.13
C ASP A 304 10.25 26.37 -0.19
N LEU A 305 9.64 25.30 -0.70
CA LEU A 305 10.07 24.60 -1.91
C LEU A 305 9.42 25.15 -3.19
N ARG A 306 8.53 26.16 -3.08
CA ARG A 306 7.87 26.76 -4.24
C ARG A 306 8.87 27.39 -5.19
N GLY A 307 8.74 27.07 -6.48
CA GLY A 307 9.57 27.59 -7.56
C GLY A 307 11.04 27.15 -7.50
N GLN A 308 11.41 26.23 -6.60
CA GLN A 308 12.80 25.79 -6.44
C GLN A 308 13.22 24.76 -7.50
N PHE A 309 12.26 24.07 -8.11
CA PHE A 309 12.52 22.99 -9.05
C PHE A 309 11.66 23.14 -10.31
N SER A 310 12.28 23.01 -11.48
CA SER A 310 11.61 23.09 -12.77
C SER A 310 11.11 21.73 -13.27
N SER A 311 11.60 20.62 -12.69
CA SER A 311 11.20 19.27 -13.09
C SER A 311 11.27 18.26 -11.94
N LYS A 312 10.48 17.20 -12.06
CA LYS A 312 10.53 15.99 -11.22
C LYS A 312 11.94 15.42 -11.11
N LEU A 313 12.65 15.32 -12.23
CA LEU A 313 14.02 14.77 -12.28
C LEU A 313 14.98 15.63 -11.45
N GLN A 314 14.85 16.97 -11.50
CA GLN A 314 15.68 17.86 -10.70
C GLN A 314 15.44 17.64 -9.19
N VAL A 315 14.18 17.45 -8.76
CA VAL A 315 13.85 17.16 -7.35
C VAL A 315 14.59 15.91 -6.88
N TYR A 316 14.47 14.81 -7.61
CA TYR A 316 15.07 13.54 -7.20
C TYR A 316 16.59 13.49 -7.40
N GLN A 317 17.13 14.20 -8.38
CA GLN A 317 18.57 14.35 -8.53
C GLN A 317 19.17 15.13 -7.35
N THR A 318 18.47 16.17 -6.87
CA THR A 318 18.85 16.88 -5.64
C THR A 318 18.72 15.96 -4.42
N LEU A 319 17.66 15.14 -4.32
CA LEU A 319 17.54 14.12 -3.28
C LEU A 319 18.77 13.21 -3.27
N TYR A 320 19.13 12.64 -4.41
CA TYR A 320 20.26 11.72 -4.57
C TYR A 320 21.61 12.38 -4.28
N ASN A 321 21.86 13.58 -4.80
CA ASN A 321 23.18 14.21 -4.68
C ASN A 321 23.42 14.80 -3.28
N THR A 322 22.39 15.39 -2.67
CA THR A 322 22.55 16.19 -1.46
C THR A 322 22.23 15.40 -0.19
N TYR A 323 21.18 14.58 -0.22
CA TYR A 323 20.63 13.99 1.00
C TYR A 323 20.94 12.50 1.11
N TRP A 324 20.76 11.73 0.03
CA TRP A 324 21.00 10.28 0.01
C TRP A 324 22.33 9.83 0.64
N PRO A 325 23.49 10.50 0.45
CA PRO A 325 24.76 10.04 1.05
C PRO A 325 24.75 9.93 2.58
N ASN A 326 23.83 10.61 3.25
CA ASN A 326 23.72 10.63 4.72
C ASN A 326 22.49 9.87 5.25
N LEU A 327 21.70 9.23 4.37
CA LEU A 327 20.52 8.45 4.77
C LEU A 327 20.87 6.98 4.98
N ASP A 328 20.00 6.25 5.69
CA ASP A 328 20.08 4.80 5.76
C ASP A 328 19.61 4.19 4.43
N HIS A 329 20.49 3.46 3.73
CA HIS A 329 20.23 2.91 2.40
C HIS A 329 19.48 1.58 2.42
N ARG A 330 19.13 1.05 3.60
CA ARG A 330 18.40 -0.23 3.69
C ARG A 330 16.94 -0.13 3.25
N LEU A 331 16.40 1.08 3.07
CA LEU A 331 15.04 1.32 2.61
C LEU A 331 14.98 2.47 1.61
N LEU A 332 14.32 2.22 0.49
CA LEU A 332 13.87 3.23 -0.47
C LEU A 332 12.35 3.16 -0.59
N ILE A 333 11.67 4.29 -0.68
CA ILE A 333 10.21 4.35 -0.73
C ILE A 333 9.74 4.93 -2.07
N GLY A 334 8.84 4.22 -2.76
CA GLY A 334 8.17 4.63 -3.98
C GLY A 334 6.76 5.16 -3.74
N LEU A 335 6.53 6.47 -3.88
CA LEU A 335 5.20 7.05 -3.73
C LEU A 335 4.89 8.07 -4.83
N ASN A 336 3.86 7.78 -5.63
CA ASN A 336 3.22 8.80 -6.48
C ASN A 336 2.62 9.90 -5.59
N PRO A 337 3.09 11.15 -5.66
CA PRO A 337 2.53 12.19 -4.82
C PRO A 337 1.11 12.58 -5.25
N ASP A 338 0.72 12.50 -6.52
CA ASP A 338 -0.64 12.86 -6.92
C ASP A 338 -1.72 11.94 -6.33
N ILE A 339 -1.34 10.70 -6.02
CA ILE A 339 -2.24 9.64 -5.58
C ILE A 339 -2.08 9.35 -4.08
N HIS A 340 -0.85 9.09 -3.63
CA HIS A 340 -0.58 8.69 -2.25
C HIS A 340 -0.32 9.92 -1.39
N LYS A 341 -1.37 10.46 -0.78
CA LYS A 341 -1.33 11.72 -0.03
C LYS A 341 -1.04 11.57 1.47
N ALA A 342 -1.39 10.42 2.08
CA ALA A 342 -1.16 10.17 3.50
C ALA A 342 -0.59 8.77 3.78
N ALA A 343 -1.24 7.73 3.28
CA ALA A 343 -0.75 6.36 3.36
C ALA A 343 0.76 6.21 3.04
N LEU A 344 1.45 5.40 3.84
CA LEU A 344 2.89 5.20 3.91
C LEU A 344 3.75 6.45 4.21
N ARG A 345 3.29 7.67 3.91
CA ARG A 345 4.06 8.90 4.17
C ARG A 345 4.32 9.12 5.64
N GLU A 346 3.38 8.73 6.49
CA GLU A 346 3.56 8.81 7.94
C GLU A 346 4.77 7.98 8.41
N TYR A 347 4.93 6.77 7.85
CA TYR A 347 6.09 5.90 8.09
C TYR A 347 7.37 6.50 7.49
N ALA A 348 7.31 7.00 6.25
CA ALA A 348 8.42 7.65 5.58
C ALA A 348 8.92 8.89 6.35
N THR A 349 8.02 9.75 6.82
CA THR A 349 8.31 10.93 7.64
C THR A 349 8.88 10.54 9.00
N ALA A 350 8.35 9.50 9.65
CA ALA A 350 8.91 9.06 10.92
C ALA A 350 10.36 8.54 10.81
N LEU A 351 10.69 7.93 9.67
CA LEU A 351 12.03 7.41 9.36
C LEU A 351 12.97 8.44 8.73
N GLY A 352 12.43 9.48 8.08
CA GLY A 352 13.21 10.36 7.21
C GLY A 352 13.80 9.58 6.03
N ALA A 353 13.08 8.57 5.56
CA ALA A 353 13.51 7.73 4.45
C ALA A 353 13.41 8.50 3.12
N ALA A 354 14.27 8.14 2.16
CA ALA A 354 14.18 8.69 0.82
C ALA A 354 12.86 8.25 0.15
N VAL A 355 12.12 9.22 -0.37
CA VAL A 355 10.87 8.99 -1.11
C VAL A 355 11.05 9.45 -2.56
N ILE A 356 10.81 8.54 -3.50
CA ILE A 356 10.94 8.78 -4.94
C ILE A 356 9.70 8.29 -5.70
N TRP A 357 9.61 8.64 -6.97
CA TRP A 357 8.63 8.07 -7.91
C TRP A 357 9.25 8.10 -9.30
N LEU A 358 10.16 7.17 -9.58
CA LEU A 358 10.92 7.13 -10.83
C LEU A 358 10.47 5.95 -11.68
N ASP A 359 10.22 6.20 -12.96
CA ASP A 359 9.77 5.21 -13.92
C ASP A 359 10.98 4.51 -14.57
N PRO A 360 11.12 3.18 -14.44
CA PRO A 360 12.20 2.42 -15.08
C PRO A 360 12.14 2.45 -16.62
N GLU A 361 11.00 2.77 -17.23
CA GLU A 361 10.80 2.86 -18.68
C GLU A 361 11.07 4.25 -19.25
N VAL A 362 11.17 5.29 -18.41
CA VAL A 362 11.57 6.65 -18.84
C VAL A 362 13.09 6.79 -18.74
N PRO A 363 13.85 6.96 -19.85
CA PRO A 363 15.32 6.80 -19.83
C PRO A 363 16.09 7.63 -18.81
N ALA A 364 15.71 8.90 -18.62
CA ALA A 364 16.35 9.79 -17.66
C ALA A 364 16.03 9.41 -16.20
N GLU A 365 14.78 9.02 -15.93
CA GLU A 365 14.36 8.55 -14.60
C GLU A 365 14.98 7.19 -14.27
N SER A 366 14.99 6.29 -15.24
CA SER A 366 15.62 4.97 -15.20
C SER A 366 17.10 5.04 -14.82
N THR A 367 17.84 5.99 -15.40
CA THR A 367 19.25 6.22 -15.07
C THR A 367 19.41 6.63 -13.60
N LEU A 368 18.59 7.56 -13.12
CA LEU A 368 18.64 7.99 -11.72
C LEU A 368 18.18 6.89 -10.75
N LEU A 369 17.14 6.14 -11.10
CA LEU A 369 16.66 5.00 -10.32
C LEU A 369 17.76 3.95 -10.15
N ASN A 370 18.50 3.63 -11.22
CA ASN A 370 19.63 2.70 -11.16
C ASN A 370 20.72 3.17 -10.18
N ASN A 371 20.95 4.48 -10.07
CA ASN A 371 21.91 5.02 -9.10
C ASN A 371 21.44 4.76 -7.66
N PHE A 372 20.16 4.98 -7.36
CA PHE A 372 19.61 4.61 -6.05
C PHE A 372 19.77 3.12 -5.78
N LEU A 373 19.23 2.26 -6.65
CA LEU A 373 19.19 0.81 -6.43
C LEU A 373 20.60 0.18 -6.33
N SER A 374 21.55 0.62 -7.16
CA SER A 374 22.93 0.11 -7.12
C SER A 374 23.70 0.50 -5.85
N SER A 375 23.29 1.58 -5.19
CA SER A 375 23.91 2.04 -3.95
C SER A 375 23.33 1.41 -2.68
N MET A 376 22.22 0.66 -2.80
CA MET A 376 21.58 -0.01 -1.68
C MET A 376 22.33 -1.31 -1.31
N PRO A 377 22.50 -1.62 -0.02
CA PRO A 377 23.19 -2.82 0.42
C PRO A 377 22.35 -4.09 0.19
N ALA A 378 23.00 -5.25 0.19
CA ALA A 378 22.30 -6.54 0.15
C ALA A 378 21.30 -6.67 1.32
N GLY A 379 20.09 -7.14 1.02
CA GLY A 379 18.99 -7.25 1.99
C GLY A 379 18.20 -5.94 2.21
N ALA A 380 18.54 -4.86 1.50
CA ALA A 380 17.71 -3.67 1.43
C ALA A 380 16.37 -3.92 0.72
N ASN A 381 15.39 -3.06 0.97
CA ASN A 381 14.03 -3.23 0.48
C ASN A 381 13.50 -1.96 -0.19
N TYR A 382 12.60 -2.14 -1.13
CA TYR A 382 11.81 -1.07 -1.72
C TYR A 382 10.38 -1.15 -1.16
N MET A 383 9.91 -0.12 -0.45
CA MET A 383 8.51 -0.03 0.00
C MET A 383 7.71 0.92 -0.89
N GLY A 384 6.39 0.84 -0.80
CA GLY A 384 5.48 1.60 -1.67
C GLY A 384 5.19 0.85 -2.95
N TRP A 385 5.17 1.55 -4.08
CA TRP A 385 4.84 0.96 -5.38
C TRP A 385 5.63 1.56 -6.54
N TRP A 386 5.29 1.14 -7.75
CA TRP A 386 5.96 1.50 -8.99
C TRP A 386 4.99 2.20 -9.95
N PRO A 387 5.48 3.06 -10.87
CA PRO A 387 4.66 3.56 -11.97
C PRO A 387 3.97 2.45 -12.76
N GLU A 388 4.68 1.35 -12.99
CA GLU A 388 4.14 0.11 -13.54
C GLU A 388 4.75 -1.10 -12.83
N GLU A 389 3.93 -2.11 -12.52
CA GLU A 389 4.30 -3.26 -11.72
C GLU A 389 5.45 -4.07 -12.33
N ALA A 390 5.26 -4.58 -13.56
CA ALA A 390 6.20 -5.52 -14.15
C ALA A 390 7.60 -4.90 -14.38
N PRO A 391 7.74 -3.69 -14.97
CA PRO A 391 9.03 -3.03 -15.08
C PRO A 391 9.67 -2.71 -13.72
N GLY A 392 8.87 -2.28 -12.74
CA GLY A 392 9.35 -1.90 -11.41
C GLY A 392 9.90 -3.08 -10.60
N VAL A 393 9.09 -4.12 -10.43
CA VAL A 393 9.48 -5.35 -9.69
C VAL A 393 10.66 -6.04 -10.37
N GLN A 394 10.65 -6.11 -11.71
CA GLN A 394 11.79 -6.64 -12.46
C GLN A 394 13.05 -5.81 -12.19
N ARG A 395 12.96 -4.48 -12.29
CA ARG A 395 14.10 -3.59 -12.06
C ARG A 395 14.70 -3.80 -10.67
N ALA A 396 13.90 -3.75 -9.61
CA ALA A 396 14.41 -4.00 -8.25
C ALA A 396 15.05 -5.39 -8.10
N SER A 397 14.44 -6.42 -8.68
CA SER A 397 14.94 -7.80 -8.63
C SER A 397 16.31 -7.95 -9.29
N THR A 398 16.58 -7.21 -10.38
CA THR A 398 17.92 -7.20 -11.03
C THR A 398 19.03 -6.61 -10.16
N TYR A 399 18.68 -5.87 -9.10
CA TYR A 399 19.61 -5.36 -8.08
C TYR A 399 19.58 -6.19 -6.79
N GLY A 400 18.83 -7.30 -6.76
CA GLY A 400 18.68 -8.14 -5.57
C GLY A 400 17.85 -7.50 -4.47
N ILE A 401 16.92 -6.61 -4.83
CA ILE A 401 16.03 -5.87 -3.93
C ILE A 401 14.61 -6.38 -4.13
N ALA A 402 13.91 -6.65 -3.03
CA ALA A 402 12.50 -7.03 -3.06
C ALA A 402 11.60 -5.79 -2.84
N THR A 403 10.43 -5.81 -3.47
CA THR A 403 9.37 -4.82 -3.27
C THR A 403 8.46 -5.27 -2.13
N ILE A 404 8.12 -4.38 -1.21
CA ILE A 404 7.10 -4.59 -0.18
C ILE A 404 5.96 -3.61 -0.52
N ALA A 405 4.94 -4.10 -1.22
CA ALA A 405 3.81 -3.27 -1.62
C ALA A 405 3.10 -2.73 -0.38
N SER A 406 3.06 -1.39 -0.26
CA SER A 406 2.64 -0.70 0.97
C SER A 406 2.21 0.75 0.75
N ASP A 407 2.07 1.20 -0.50
CA ASP A 407 1.75 2.59 -0.89
C ASP A 407 0.40 3.10 -0.39
N TRP A 408 -0.51 2.18 -0.06
CA TRP A 408 -1.78 2.47 0.60
C TRP A 408 -1.88 1.97 2.04
N ALA A 409 -0.78 1.52 2.65
CA ALA A 409 -0.79 1.09 4.05
C ALA A 409 -0.83 2.31 4.97
N THR A 410 -1.79 2.37 5.89
CA THR A 410 -2.16 3.66 6.52
C THR A 410 -1.57 3.83 7.91
N ASN A 411 -1.30 2.77 8.66
CA ASN A 411 -0.92 2.84 10.09
C ASN A 411 0.38 2.08 10.44
N LEU A 412 1.37 2.04 9.56
CA LEU A 412 2.58 1.24 9.77
C LEU A 412 3.41 1.67 10.98
N THR A 413 3.43 2.96 11.36
CA THR A 413 4.11 3.37 12.61
C THR A 413 3.47 2.79 13.87
N VAL A 414 2.14 2.59 13.88
CA VAL A 414 1.41 1.93 14.97
C VAL A 414 1.58 0.42 14.89
N HIS A 415 1.38 -0.16 13.70
CA HIS A 415 1.45 -1.59 13.47
C HIS A 415 2.84 -2.16 13.78
N SER A 416 3.91 -1.47 13.39
CA SER A 416 5.30 -1.86 13.65
C SER A 416 5.67 -1.79 15.15
N GLY A 417 4.98 -0.95 15.92
CA GLY A 417 5.15 -0.80 17.37
C GLY A 417 4.47 -1.89 18.20
N MET A 418 3.68 -2.78 17.58
CA MET A 418 3.04 -3.90 18.26
C MET A 418 4.05 -5.00 18.64
N PRO A 419 3.74 -5.85 19.65
CA PRO A 419 4.62 -6.96 20.02
C PRO A 419 4.95 -7.86 18.82
N ARG A 420 6.25 -8.16 18.65
CA ARG A 420 6.80 -8.98 17.55
C ARG A 420 6.62 -10.49 17.71
N THR A 421 6.01 -10.92 18.81
CA THR A 421 5.70 -12.33 19.05
C THR A 421 4.52 -12.76 18.20
N VAL A 422 4.75 -13.76 17.33
CA VAL A 422 3.71 -14.42 16.55
C VAL A 422 3.50 -15.82 17.10
N ASN A 423 2.30 -16.08 17.61
CA ASN A 423 1.93 -17.37 18.16
C ASN A 423 1.34 -18.24 17.04
N VAL A 424 2.24 -18.91 16.30
CA VAL A 424 1.91 -19.82 15.20
C VAL A 424 1.10 -21.01 15.71
N LYS A 425 -0.01 -21.33 15.04
CA LYS A 425 -0.82 -22.52 15.36
C LYS A 425 -0.21 -23.76 14.71
N PRO A 426 -0.30 -24.94 15.37
CA PRO A 426 0.16 -26.19 14.76
C PRO A 426 -0.66 -26.51 13.50
N MET A 427 0.01 -27.08 12.51
CA MET A 427 -0.65 -27.57 11.30
C MET A 427 -1.61 -28.72 11.66
N PRO A 428 -2.89 -28.67 11.25
CA PRO A 428 -3.82 -29.78 11.47
C PRO A 428 -3.37 -31.07 10.78
N PRO A 429 -3.85 -32.25 11.22
CA PRO A 429 -3.50 -33.52 10.61
C PRO A 429 -3.86 -33.55 9.12
N LYS A 430 -2.93 -34.03 8.29
CA LYS A 430 -3.14 -34.26 6.86
C LYS A 430 -4.13 -35.41 6.62
N PRO A 431 -5.02 -35.34 5.61
CA PRO A 431 -5.80 -36.50 5.20
C PRO A 431 -4.92 -37.63 4.64
N ALA A 432 -5.46 -38.86 4.61
CA ALA A 432 -4.79 -39.99 3.96
C ALA A 432 -4.66 -39.76 2.45
N LEU A 433 -3.57 -40.23 1.86
CA LEU A 433 -3.38 -40.24 0.42
C LEU A 433 -4.21 -41.36 -0.21
N LEU A 434 -5.07 -41.00 -1.15
CA LEU A 434 -5.97 -41.88 -1.90
C LEU A 434 -5.86 -41.56 -3.39
N ASN A 435 -6.38 -42.44 -4.25
CA ASN A 435 -6.54 -42.15 -5.67
C ASN A 435 -7.76 -41.24 -5.87
N LYS A 436 -7.56 -39.94 -5.62
CA LYS A 436 -8.57 -38.87 -5.72
C LYS A 436 -7.98 -37.63 -6.40
N LEU A 437 -8.87 -36.73 -6.81
CA LEU A 437 -8.54 -35.41 -7.30
C LEU A 437 -8.46 -34.44 -6.11
N TYR A 438 -7.25 -34.03 -5.71
CA TYR A 438 -7.06 -33.09 -4.62
C TYR A 438 -7.06 -31.66 -5.14
N VAL A 439 -7.89 -30.79 -4.55
CA VAL A 439 -8.01 -29.38 -4.91
C VAL A 439 -7.59 -28.51 -3.73
N ALA A 440 -6.64 -27.60 -3.93
CA ALA A 440 -6.31 -26.55 -2.97
C ALA A 440 -6.70 -25.17 -3.51
N PHE A 441 -7.41 -24.40 -2.69
CA PHE A 441 -7.76 -23.02 -2.99
C PHE A 441 -6.78 -22.05 -2.33
N ILE A 442 -6.39 -21.00 -3.05
CA ILE A 442 -5.55 -19.90 -2.55
C ILE A 442 -6.21 -18.57 -2.93
N LEU A 443 -6.34 -17.66 -1.98
CA LEU A 443 -6.64 -16.25 -2.22
C LEU A 443 -5.33 -15.46 -2.30
N SER A 444 -5.12 -14.76 -3.41
CA SER A 444 -3.87 -14.07 -3.77
C SER A 444 -3.70 -12.69 -3.09
N ASP A 445 -2.65 -11.98 -3.53
CA ASP A 445 -2.32 -10.58 -3.23
C ASP A 445 -1.88 -10.29 -1.79
N GLY A 446 -1.60 -11.31 -0.99
CA GLY A 446 -1.17 -11.15 0.40
C GLY A 446 0.25 -10.64 0.62
N ASP A 447 1.10 -10.63 -0.40
CA ASP A 447 2.39 -9.93 -0.36
C ASP A 447 2.20 -8.41 -0.18
N ASN A 448 1.03 -7.90 -0.55
CA ASN A 448 0.63 -6.53 -0.45
C ASN A 448 0.12 -6.19 0.96
N LEU A 449 0.85 -5.31 1.66
CA LEU A 449 0.54 -4.93 3.04
C LEU A 449 -0.77 -4.13 3.14
N GLN A 450 -1.09 -3.26 2.19
CA GLN A 450 -2.38 -2.55 2.20
C GLN A 450 -3.56 -3.49 1.95
N TYR A 451 -3.40 -4.52 1.13
CA TYR A 451 -4.44 -5.53 0.94
C TYR A 451 -4.70 -6.28 2.25
N VAL A 452 -3.63 -6.69 2.93
CA VAL A 452 -3.70 -7.38 4.22
C VAL A 452 -4.31 -6.49 5.31
N GLU A 453 -3.98 -5.19 5.32
CA GLU A 453 -4.58 -4.20 6.23
C GLU A 453 -6.08 -4.03 5.95
N HIS A 454 -6.48 -3.99 4.68
CA HIS A 454 -7.83 -3.60 4.27
C HIS A 454 -8.69 -4.79 3.80
N LEU A 455 -8.67 -5.08 2.50
CA LEU A 455 -9.63 -6.00 1.89
C LEU A 455 -9.52 -7.42 2.47
N MET A 456 -8.31 -7.93 2.70
CA MET A 456 -8.15 -9.25 3.34
C MET A 456 -8.78 -9.26 4.72
N ARG A 457 -8.59 -8.21 5.54
CA ARG A 457 -9.16 -8.11 6.88
C ARG A 457 -10.69 -8.11 6.85
N LYS A 458 -11.29 -7.50 5.83
CA LYS A 458 -12.73 -7.55 5.55
C LYS A 458 -13.19 -8.94 5.13
N LEU A 459 -12.48 -9.59 4.20
CA LEU A 459 -12.76 -10.95 3.74
C LEU A 459 -12.56 -12.00 4.84
N TRP A 460 -11.66 -11.75 5.78
CA TRP A 460 -11.44 -12.58 6.97
C TRP A 460 -12.67 -12.63 7.90
N ASN A 461 -13.58 -11.65 7.81
CA ASN A 461 -14.85 -11.65 8.55
C ASN A 461 -16.01 -12.27 7.75
N ASN A 462 -15.77 -12.82 6.55
CA ASN A 462 -16.82 -13.49 5.79
C ASN A 462 -17.40 -14.66 6.62
N PRO A 463 -18.73 -14.78 6.74
CA PRO A 463 -19.37 -15.78 7.60
C PRO A 463 -19.16 -17.23 7.16
N ASP A 464 -18.80 -17.47 5.90
CA ASP A 464 -18.48 -18.79 5.36
C ASP A 464 -16.99 -19.15 5.52
N ARG A 465 -16.13 -18.24 6.02
CA ARG A 465 -14.72 -18.58 6.32
C ARG A 465 -14.67 -19.74 7.32
N GLY A 466 -13.79 -20.69 7.04
CA GLY A 466 -13.62 -21.90 7.84
C GLY A 466 -14.55 -23.06 7.47
N SER A 467 -15.50 -22.86 6.54
CA SER A 467 -16.35 -23.96 6.05
C SER A 467 -15.64 -24.91 5.08
N VAL A 468 -14.61 -24.42 4.37
CA VAL A 468 -13.75 -25.21 3.48
C VAL A 468 -12.29 -24.75 3.63
N PRO A 469 -11.30 -25.61 3.34
CA PRO A 469 -9.89 -25.23 3.33
C PRO A 469 -9.57 -24.09 2.36
N ILE A 470 -8.92 -23.03 2.85
CA ILE A 470 -8.48 -21.88 2.05
C ILE A 470 -7.04 -21.50 2.44
N GLY A 471 -6.19 -21.34 1.43
CA GLY A 471 -4.90 -20.68 1.53
C GLY A 471 -5.06 -19.17 1.48
N TRP A 472 -4.44 -18.47 2.40
CA TRP A 472 -4.35 -17.01 2.41
C TRP A 472 -2.91 -16.63 2.22
N THR A 473 -2.57 -15.95 1.13
CA THR A 473 -1.24 -15.37 1.00
C THR A 473 -1.07 -14.24 2.03
N LEU A 474 0.14 -14.10 2.59
CA LEU A 474 0.57 -12.97 3.43
C LEU A 474 2.05 -12.67 3.21
N SER A 475 2.46 -11.43 3.49
CA SER A 475 3.85 -11.00 3.39
C SER A 475 4.66 -11.41 4.62
N PRO A 476 5.82 -12.09 4.48
CA PRO A 476 6.68 -12.36 5.63
C PRO A 476 7.22 -11.08 6.28
N ALA A 477 7.33 -9.98 5.53
CA ALA A 477 7.70 -8.66 6.05
C ALA A 477 6.76 -8.14 7.14
N MET A 478 5.55 -8.72 7.30
CA MET A 478 4.65 -8.40 8.41
C MET A 478 5.27 -8.67 9.79
N LEU A 479 6.27 -9.57 9.91
CA LEU A 479 7.02 -9.74 11.16
C LEU A 479 7.68 -8.43 11.65
N ASP A 480 7.95 -7.51 10.73
CA ASP A 480 8.53 -6.21 11.02
C ASP A 480 7.53 -5.05 10.85
N ALA A 481 6.73 -5.07 9.78
CA ALA A 481 5.82 -3.98 9.44
C ALA A 481 4.54 -3.96 10.29
N MET A 482 3.98 -5.14 10.59
CA MET A 482 2.68 -5.27 11.25
C MET A 482 2.55 -6.56 12.07
N PRO A 483 3.47 -6.84 13.01
CA PRO A 483 3.52 -8.11 13.72
C PRO A 483 2.24 -8.42 14.53
N GLY A 484 1.59 -7.38 15.07
CA GLY A 484 0.31 -7.53 15.76
C GLY A 484 -0.81 -8.04 14.84
N ALA A 485 -0.84 -7.58 13.57
CA ALA A 485 -1.79 -8.04 12.58
C ALA A 485 -1.51 -9.49 12.17
N LEU A 486 -0.24 -9.85 11.95
CA LEU A 486 0.15 -11.24 11.65
C LEU A 486 -0.24 -12.19 12.79
N ASN A 487 0.02 -11.80 14.03
CA ASN A 487 -0.38 -12.57 15.21
C ASN A 487 -1.91 -12.69 15.31
N TYR A 488 -2.67 -11.62 15.02
CA TYR A 488 -4.13 -11.67 14.97
C TYR A 488 -4.65 -12.70 13.96
N TYR A 489 -4.09 -12.74 12.74
CA TYR A 489 -4.47 -13.74 11.74
C TYR A 489 -4.18 -15.17 12.20
N TRP A 490 -3.03 -15.39 12.85
CA TRP A 490 -2.73 -16.70 13.44
C TRP A 490 -3.68 -17.08 14.58
N GLN A 491 -3.99 -16.15 15.48
CA GLN A 491 -4.83 -16.45 16.63
C GLN A 491 -6.30 -16.68 16.25
N SER A 492 -6.78 -15.98 15.20
CA SER A 492 -8.15 -16.08 14.71
C SER A 492 -8.36 -17.05 13.53
N SER A 493 -7.31 -17.75 13.10
CA SER A 493 -7.41 -18.78 12.06
C SER A 493 -8.17 -20.01 12.55
N THR A 494 -8.96 -20.61 11.66
CA THR A 494 -9.59 -21.92 11.87
C THR A 494 -8.66 -23.04 11.39
N ASP A 495 -9.03 -24.29 11.65
CA ASP A 495 -8.30 -25.45 11.09
C ASP A 495 -8.33 -25.48 9.56
N ASN A 496 -9.25 -24.76 8.91
CA ASN A 496 -9.35 -24.67 7.46
C ASN A 496 -8.61 -23.45 6.87
N ASP A 497 -8.07 -22.56 7.70
CA ASP A 497 -7.27 -21.43 7.23
C ASP A 497 -5.78 -21.79 7.21
N ASN A 498 -5.15 -21.72 6.04
CA ASN A 498 -3.72 -21.87 5.88
C ASN A 498 -3.07 -20.55 5.48
N LEU A 499 -2.31 -19.95 6.39
CA LEU A 499 -1.49 -18.78 6.08
C LEU A 499 -0.24 -19.22 5.32
N ILE A 500 0.02 -18.65 4.15
CA ILE A 500 1.13 -19.00 3.25
C ILE A 500 1.88 -17.74 2.81
N SER A 501 3.15 -17.90 2.39
CA SER A 501 3.94 -16.77 1.91
C SER A 501 3.44 -16.33 0.54
N GLY A 502 3.10 -15.04 0.42
CA GLY A 502 2.82 -14.38 -0.84
C GLY A 502 4.05 -14.31 -1.76
N PRO A 503 3.85 -13.85 -3.01
CA PRO A 503 4.92 -13.75 -4.00
C PRO A 503 6.03 -12.79 -3.56
N SER A 504 7.32 -13.10 -3.70
CA SER A 504 7.91 -14.41 -4.06
C SER A 504 8.89 -14.87 -2.97
N GLY A 505 8.53 -14.61 -1.71
CA GLY A 505 9.39 -14.78 -0.55
C GLY A 505 9.15 -13.65 0.45
N TYR A 506 10.21 -13.13 1.07
CA TYR A 506 10.06 -12.05 2.06
C TYR A 506 9.54 -10.71 1.51
N GLY A 507 9.52 -10.56 0.18
CA GLY A 507 8.88 -9.46 -0.53
C GLY A 507 8.62 -9.87 -1.98
N TYR A 508 7.88 -9.05 -2.70
CA TYR A 508 7.57 -9.27 -4.09
C TYR A 508 8.81 -9.06 -4.96
N ALA A 509 9.21 -10.14 -5.63
CA ALA A 509 10.42 -10.23 -6.41
C ALA A 509 10.21 -11.19 -7.58
N TYR A 510 11.08 -11.06 -8.58
CA TYR A 510 11.26 -12.00 -9.68
C TYR A 510 12.58 -12.74 -9.48
N PRO A 511 12.61 -13.85 -8.70
CA PRO A 511 13.85 -14.59 -8.42
C PRO A 511 14.61 -15.06 -9.66
N ASN A 512 13.94 -15.25 -10.80
CA ASN A 512 14.61 -15.58 -12.07
C ASN A 512 15.50 -14.44 -12.60
N SER A 513 15.32 -13.21 -12.13
CA SER A 513 16.08 -12.01 -12.51
C SER A 513 17.16 -11.62 -11.49
N TRP A 514 17.40 -12.44 -10.47
CA TRP A 514 18.33 -12.11 -9.40
C TRP A 514 19.78 -12.00 -9.91
N PRO A 515 20.59 -11.02 -9.46
CA PRO A 515 21.85 -10.65 -10.12
C PRO A 515 22.94 -11.71 -10.07
N SER A 516 22.96 -12.55 -9.03
CA SER A 516 23.95 -13.62 -8.90
C SER A 516 23.44 -14.77 -8.03
N GLN A 517 24.06 -15.94 -8.19
CA GLN A 517 23.76 -17.12 -7.36
C GLN A 517 23.95 -16.84 -5.86
N SER A 518 25.04 -16.18 -5.49
CA SER A 518 25.34 -15.87 -4.09
C SER A 518 24.24 -15.01 -3.46
N SER A 519 23.84 -13.94 -4.16
CA SER A 519 22.74 -13.09 -3.69
C SER A 519 21.40 -13.82 -3.67
N LEU A 520 21.17 -14.79 -4.56
CA LEU A 520 19.93 -15.57 -4.60
C LEU A 520 19.86 -16.54 -3.42
N ASN A 521 20.98 -17.19 -3.10
CA ASN A 521 21.10 -18.04 -1.91
C ASN A 521 20.80 -17.25 -0.64
N GLN A 522 21.32 -16.01 -0.53
CA GLN A 522 21.02 -15.12 0.59
C GLN A 522 19.55 -14.72 0.65
N PHE A 523 18.94 -14.37 -0.49
CA PHE A 523 17.51 -14.06 -0.58
C PHE A 523 16.64 -15.21 -0.06
N VAL A 524 16.92 -16.44 -0.52
CA VAL A 524 16.16 -17.63 -0.12
C VAL A 524 16.41 -17.99 1.34
N ALA A 525 17.66 -17.99 1.80
CA ALA A 525 17.97 -18.28 3.21
C ALA A 525 17.30 -17.28 4.16
N LYS A 526 17.18 -16.02 3.74
CA LYS A 526 16.48 -15.00 4.51
C LYS A 526 14.96 -15.14 4.44
N THR A 527 14.42 -15.55 3.28
CA THR A 527 13.02 -15.92 3.13
C THR A 527 12.66 -17.07 4.08
N GLU A 528 13.51 -18.09 4.18
CA GLU A 528 13.33 -19.21 5.12
C GLU A 528 13.29 -18.75 6.58
N ASP A 529 14.23 -17.91 7.02
CA ASP A 529 14.26 -17.34 8.37
C ASP A 529 12.94 -16.64 8.73
N TYR A 530 12.44 -15.80 7.82
CA TYR A 530 11.18 -15.09 8.04
C TYR A 530 9.96 -16.02 7.97
N ASN A 531 9.93 -16.96 7.02
CA ASN A 531 8.84 -17.91 6.88
C ASN A 531 8.73 -18.84 8.09
N GLN A 532 9.85 -19.31 8.65
CA GLN A 532 9.83 -20.11 9.87
C GLN A 532 9.22 -19.34 11.05
N ARG A 533 9.64 -18.07 11.23
CA ARG A 533 9.12 -17.20 12.31
C ARG A 533 7.67 -16.78 12.08
N ALA A 534 7.25 -16.61 10.83
CA ALA A 534 5.89 -16.29 10.44
C ALA A 534 4.97 -17.52 10.36
N GLY A 535 5.53 -18.74 10.43
CA GLY A 535 4.79 -20.00 10.32
C GLY A 535 4.38 -20.39 8.90
N PHE A 536 4.95 -19.78 7.87
CA PHE A 536 4.61 -20.05 6.46
C PHE A 536 5.44 -21.24 5.94
N ARG A 537 4.74 -22.25 5.42
CA ARG A 537 5.37 -23.50 4.93
C ARG A 537 5.21 -23.70 3.42
N VAL A 538 4.44 -22.84 2.75
CA VAL A 538 4.22 -22.84 1.31
C VAL A 538 4.54 -21.44 0.80
N ILE A 539 5.21 -21.35 -0.35
CA ILE A 539 5.60 -20.07 -0.96
C ILE A 539 4.99 -19.99 -2.34
N THR A 540 4.23 -18.95 -2.62
CA THR A 540 3.81 -18.64 -3.98
C THR A 540 4.93 -17.90 -4.70
N ILE A 541 5.32 -18.31 -5.91
CA ILE A 541 6.35 -17.63 -6.70
C ILE A 541 5.73 -17.03 -7.96
N TRP A 542 5.94 -15.73 -8.13
CA TRP A 542 5.48 -14.95 -9.28
C TRP A 542 6.68 -14.24 -9.90
N ASN A 543 7.18 -14.77 -11.03
CA ASN A 543 8.27 -14.13 -11.79
C ASN A 543 7.75 -13.21 -12.89
N THR A 544 6.70 -13.63 -13.59
CA THR A 544 5.88 -12.81 -14.49
C THR A 544 4.49 -13.46 -14.49
N ILE A 545 3.50 -12.83 -15.12
CA ILE A 545 2.13 -13.38 -15.19
C ILE A 545 2.05 -14.79 -15.82
N THR A 546 3.06 -15.20 -16.59
CA THR A 546 3.21 -16.55 -17.17
C THR A 546 4.54 -17.21 -16.82
N GLY A 547 5.31 -16.62 -15.89
CA GLY A 547 6.69 -16.97 -15.61
C GLY A 547 6.83 -18.09 -14.59
N GLY A 548 7.29 -19.26 -15.04
CA GLY A 548 7.59 -20.40 -14.17
C GLY A 548 8.83 -20.18 -13.30
N ILE A 549 9.16 -21.19 -12.49
CA ILE A 549 10.36 -21.21 -11.66
C ILE A 549 11.47 -21.90 -12.46
N ASN A 550 12.55 -21.17 -12.79
CA ASN A 550 13.70 -21.77 -13.46
C ASN A 550 14.41 -22.76 -12.54
N GLN A 551 15.05 -23.78 -13.12
CA GLN A 551 15.71 -24.88 -12.39
C GLN A 551 16.61 -24.38 -11.27
N ASN A 552 17.49 -23.43 -11.57
CA ASN A 552 18.41 -22.84 -10.60
C ASN A 552 17.70 -22.20 -9.38
N VAL A 553 16.61 -21.47 -9.62
CA VAL A 553 15.82 -20.85 -8.54
C VAL A 553 15.18 -21.94 -7.67
N GLY A 554 14.53 -22.91 -8.30
CA GLY A 554 13.90 -24.03 -7.58
C GLY A 554 14.90 -24.84 -6.75
N GLU A 555 16.08 -25.12 -7.30
CA GLU A 555 17.17 -25.80 -6.58
C GLU A 555 17.74 -24.97 -5.44
N THR A 556 17.76 -23.63 -5.59
CA THR A 556 18.18 -22.72 -4.52
C THR A 556 17.19 -22.77 -3.35
N PHE A 557 15.88 -22.70 -3.61
CA PHE A 557 14.84 -22.92 -2.60
C PHE A 557 14.96 -24.29 -1.94
N ALA A 558 15.16 -25.33 -2.73
CA ALA A 558 15.33 -26.69 -2.22
C ALA A 558 16.53 -26.83 -1.26
N SER A 559 17.58 -26.03 -1.47
CA SER A 559 18.82 -26.09 -0.69
C SER A 559 18.83 -25.15 0.53
N HIS A 560 18.19 -23.99 0.42
CA HIS A 560 18.26 -22.92 1.42
C HIS A 560 16.94 -22.67 2.18
N ALA A 561 15.85 -23.35 1.83
CA ALA A 561 14.57 -23.26 2.53
C ALA A 561 14.04 -24.66 2.95
N PRO A 562 14.79 -25.41 3.79
CA PRO A 562 14.52 -26.83 4.05
C PRO A 562 13.22 -27.10 4.82
N SER A 563 12.60 -26.10 5.46
CA SER A 563 11.26 -26.29 6.06
C SER A 563 10.13 -26.15 5.04
N THR A 564 10.38 -25.56 3.86
CA THR A 564 9.33 -25.33 2.87
C THR A 564 8.76 -26.65 2.34
N LEU A 565 7.43 -26.78 2.35
CA LEU A 565 6.71 -27.95 1.86
C LEU A 565 6.67 -27.98 0.33
N GLY A 566 6.43 -26.83 -0.28
CA GLY A 566 6.44 -26.68 -1.73
C GLY A 566 6.27 -25.23 -2.20
N LEU A 567 6.47 -25.06 -3.50
CA LEU A 567 6.37 -23.79 -4.20
C LEU A 567 5.19 -23.83 -5.18
N THR A 568 4.37 -22.78 -5.23
CA THR A 568 3.47 -22.60 -6.37
C THR A 568 4.14 -21.74 -7.44
N ALA A 569 3.78 -21.96 -8.71
CA ALA A 569 4.31 -21.21 -9.84
C ALA A 569 3.19 -20.68 -10.74
N GLN A 570 3.33 -19.42 -11.20
CA GLN A 570 2.36 -18.71 -12.06
C GLN A 570 2.42 -19.14 -13.54
N ASN A 571 2.93 -20.30 -13.90
CA ASN A 571 2.95 -20.77 -15.30
C ASN A 571 1.86 -21.81 -15.51
N THR A 572 0.61 -21.37 -15.60
CA THR A 572 -0.56 -22.25 -15.72
C THR A 572 -0.33 -23.38 -16.73
N GLY A 573 -0.50 -24.63 -16.28
CA GLY A 573 -0.28 -25.83 -17.10
C GLY A 573 1.15 -26.39 -17.09
N GLY A 574 2.10 -25.77 -16.39
CA GLY A 574 3.50 -26.20 -16.31
C GLY A 574 3.78 -27.49 -15.52
N GLY A 575 2.78 -28.03 -14.81
CA GLY A 575 2.87 -29.29 -14.07
C GLY A 575 3.74 -29.25 -12.81
N LEU A 576 4.12 -30.45 -12.34
CA LEU A 576 4.96 -30.69 -11.17
C LEU A 576 6.43 -30.81 -11.56
N THR A 577 7.31 -30.11 -10.84
CA THR A 577 8.76 -30.28 -10.88
C THR A 577 9.28 -30.59 -9.48
N ILE A 578 10.14 -31.60 -9.34
CA ILE A 578 10.84 -31.87 -8.08
C ILE A 578 12.25 -31.28 -8.18
N TYR A 579 12.52 -30.21 -7.43
CA TYR A 579 13.83 -29.57 -7.38
C TYR A 579 14.73 -30.26 -6.36
N ASN A 580 15.98 -30.50 -6.76
CA ASN A 580 17.02 -31.15 -5.94
C ASN A 580 16.56 -32.42 -5.22
N ASN A 581 15.66 -33.20 -5.86
CA ASN A 581 15.02 -34.40 -5.30
C ASN A 581 14.38 -34.19 -3.91
N SER A 582 14.00 -32.96 -3.54
CA SER A 582 13.57 -32.65 -2.17
C SER A 582 12.38 -31.69 -2.08
N LEU A 583 12.21 -30.77 -3.03
CA LEU A 583 11.20 -29.72 -2.97
C LEU A 583 10.28 -29.76 -4.20
N PRO A 584 8.97 -30.05 -4.04
CA PRO A 584 8.02 -29.91 -5.13
C PRO A 584 7.73 -28.44 -5.45
N GLY A 585 7.85 -28.08 -6.71
CA GLY A 585 7.23 -26.90 -7.31
C GLY A 585 6.07 -27.31 -8.20
N MET A 586 4.90 -26.72 -8.01
CA MET A 586 3.69 -27.05 -8.74
C MET A 586 3.15 -25.81 -9.43
N ALA A 587 3.01 -25.87 -10.75
CA ALA A 587 2.30 -24.84 -11.49
C ALA A 587 0.82 -24.78 -11.06
N LEU A 588 0.31 -23.58 -10.88
CA LEU A 588 -1.10 -23.36 -10.61
C LEU A 588 -1.94 -23.83 -11.80
N SER A 589 -3.10 -24.43 -11.54
CA SER A 589 -4.07 -24.73 -12.61
C SER A 589 -4.82 -23.48 -13.03
N CYS A 590 -4.89 -22.48 -12.14
CA CYS A 590 -5.33 -21.12 -12.42
C CYS A 590 -4.49 -20.15 -11.59
N ASN A 591 -3.83 -19.21 -12.27
CA ASN A 591 -2.97 -18.19 -11.64
C ASN A 591 -3.74 -17.11 -10.89
N TYR A 592 -4.84 -16.64 -11.49
CA TYR A 592 -5.53 -15.42 -11.09
C TYR A 592 -7.03 -15.49 -11.45
N CYS A 593 -7.71 -16.53 -10.96
CA CYS A 593 -9.11 -16.81 -11.28
C CYS A 593 -10.05 -15.69 -10.83
N THR A 594 -10.97 -15.31 -11.71
CA THR A 594 -11.84 -14.13 -11.55
C THR A 594 -13.17 -14.40 -10.85
N GLY A 595 -13.54 -15.67 -10.65
CA GLY A 595 -14.83 -16.03 -10.07
C GLY A 595 -15.05 -17.53 -10.01
N GLU A 596 -16.24 -17.92 -9.53
CA GLU A 596 -16.63 -19.33 -9.36
C GLU A 596 -16.56 -20.13 -10.66
N GLN A 597 -17.03 -19.57 -11.77
CA GLN A 597 -17.04 -20.28 -13.05
C GLN A 597 -15.63 -20.54 -13.56
N ALA A 598 -14.75 -19.52 -13.52
CA ALA A 598 -13.35 -19.68 -13.88
C ALA A 598 -12.67 -20.77 -13.05
N MET A 599 -12.92 -20.79 -11.73
CA MET A 599 -12.38 -21.85 -10.87
C MET A 599 -12.88 -23.24 -11.28
N LYS A 600 -14.19 -23.41 -11.54
CA LYS A 600 -14.78 -24.68 -11.98
C LYS A 600 -14.19 -25.15 -13.31
N ASP A 601 -14.05 -24.24 -14.27
CA ASP A 601 -13.51 -24.55 -15.60
C ASP A 601 -12.05 -25.00 -15.52
N HIS A 602 -11.22 -24.30 -14.74
CA HIS A 602 -9.82 -24.68 -14.53
C HIS A 602 -9.67 -26.00 -13.75
N ILE A 603 -10.54 -26.27 -12.78
CA ILE A 603 -10.58 -27.57 -12.09
C ILE A 603 -10.95 -28.70 -13.06
N ALA A 604 -12.00 -28.50 -13.88
CA ALA A 604 -12.43 -29.49 -14.86
C ALA A 604 -11.35 -29.77 -15.91
N SER A 605 -10.68 -28.71 -16.39
CA SER A 605 -9.56 -28.81 -17.33
C SER A 605 -8.39 -29.59 -16.73
N ALA A 606 -7.98 -29.29 -15.50
CA ALA A 606 -6.90 -30.01 -14.82
C ALA A 606 -7.26 -31.47 -14.47
N ALA A 607 -8.54 -31.76 -14.23
CA ALA A 607 -9.05 -33.10 -13.97
C ALA A 607 -9.23 -33.95 -15.24
N ALA A 608 -9.22 -33.35 -16.44
CA ALA A 608 -9.50 -34.05 -17.68
C ALA A 608 -8.58 -35.28 -17.89
N GLY A 609 -9.19 -36.41 -18.28
CA GLY A 609 -8.47 -37.66 -18.51
C GLY A 609 -7.93 -38.34 -17.25
N TRP A 610 -8.42 -37.99 -16.05
CA TRP A 610 -8.16 -38.78 -14.84
C TRP A 610 -8.95 -40.09 -14.86
N ASP A 611 -8.29 -41.20 -14.54
CA ASP A 611 -8.80 -42.57 -14.71
C ASP A 611 -9.10 -43.29 -13.39
N GLY A 612 -8.88 -42.63 -12.24
CA GLY A 612 -9.08 -43.23 -10.92
C GLY A 612 -7.92 -44.06 -10.38
N ASN A 613 -6.82 -44.23 -11.13
CA ASN A 613 -5.75 -45.16 -10.75
C ASN A 613 -4.61 -44.53 -9.93
N SER A 614 -4.56 -43.20 -9.86
CA SER A 614 -3.53 -42.44 -9.13
C SER A 614 -4.08 -41.12 -8.59
N PRO A 615 -3.49 -40.50 -7.55
CA PRO A 615 -3.86 -39.16 -7.13
C PRO A 615 -3.51 -38.13 -8.21
N ARG A 616 -4.29 -37.05 -8.30
CA ARG A 616 -3.94 -35.85 -9.07
C ARG A 616 -4.13 -34.61 -8.22
N PHE A 617 -3.25 -33.63 -8.40
CA PHE A 617 -3.20 -32.42 -7.57
C PHE A 617 -3.53 -31.19 -8.44
N ILE A 618 -4.44 -30.36 -7.94
CA ILE A 618 -4.96 -29.18 -8.61
C ILE A 618 -4.86 -28.02 -7.62
N ILE A 619 -4.20 -26.94 -8.01
CA ILE A 619 -4.07 -25.74 -7.16
C ILE A 619 -4.70 -24.56 -7.91
N ILE A 620 -5.70 -23.95 -7.29
CA ILE A 620 -6.45 -22.82 -7.84
C ILE A 620 -6.12 -21.59 -7.00
N GLN A 621 -5.50 -20.61 -7.63
CA GLN A 621 -5.34 -19.29 -7.06
C GLN A 621 -6.36 -18.33 -7.69
N ALA A 622 -7.11 -17.63 -6.85
CA ALA A 622 -8.12 -16.66 -7.26
C ALA A 622 -7.84 -15.30 -6.64
N GLN A 623 -8.28 -14.24 -7.33
CA GLN A 623 -8.01 -12.86 -6.96
C GLN A 623 -9.18 -12.21 -6.22
N PRO A 624 -8.92 -11.36 -5.21
CA PRO A 624 -9.96 -10.80 -4.35
C PRO A 624 -10.72 -9.60 -4.96
N TRP A 625 -10.15 -8.95 -5.98
CA TRP A 625 -10.58 -7.68 -6.55
C TRP A 625 -11.89 -7.75 -7.37
N GLN A 626 -12.30 -8.93 -7.84
CA GLN A 626 -13.60 -9.13 -8.51
C GLN A 626 -14.59 -9.91 -7.64
N ASN A 627 -14.56 -9.66 -6.33
CA ASN A 627 -15.51 -10.21 -5.36
C ASN A 627 -15.43 -11.75 -5.23
N VAL A 628 -14.24 -12.32 -5.40
CA VAL A 628 -13.98 -13.70 -4.94
C VAL A 628 -13.83 -13.66 -3.42
N THR A 629 -14.62 -14.47 -2.73
CA THR A 629 -14.69 -14.50 -1.27
C THR A 629 -14.62 -15.94 -0.75
N PRO A 630 -14.50 -16.15 0.58
CA PRO A 630 -14.67 -17.49 1.16
C PRO A 630 -15.97 -18.19 0.76
N THR A 631 -17.07 -17.44 0.60
CA THR A 631 -18.34 -17.96 0.07
C THR A 631 -18.18 -18.53 -1.35
N SER A 632 -17.42 -17.86 -2.22
CA SER A 632 -17.15 -18.33 -3.57
C SER A 632 -16.41 -19.68 -3.57
N PHE A 633 -15.38 -19.83 -2.73
CA PHE A 633 -14.65 -21.10 -2.61
C PHE A 633 -15.53 -22.23 -2.06
N LYS A 634 -16.37 -21.94 -1.07
CA LYS A 634 -17.37 -22.89 -0.54
C LYS A 634 -18.33 -23.36 -1.64
N ASN A 635 -18.86 -22.44 -2.45
CA ASN A 635 -19.76 -22.78 -3.55
C ASN A 635 -19.10 -23.66 -4.61
N VAL A 636 -17.84 -23.35 -4.96
CA VAL A 636 -17.06 -24.21 -5.88
C VAL A 636 -16.83 -25.58 -5.27
N ALA A 637 -16.36 -25.66 -4.01
CA ALA A 637 -16.15 -26.92 -3.31
C ALA A 637 -17.42 -27.80 -3.28
N ASN A 638 -18.57 -27.20 -2.97
CA ASN A 638 -19.86 -27.90 -2.93
C ASN A 638 -20.35 -28.39 -4.30
N SER A 639 -19.81 -27.85 -5.39
CA SER A 639 -20.14 -28.29 -6.75
C SER A 639 -19.32 -29.52 -7.21
N LEU A 640 -18.27 -29.87 -6.46
CA LEU A 640 -17.42 -31.02 -6.79
C LEU A 640 -18.07 -32.32 -6.32
N ASN A 641 -17.94 -33.39 -7.12
CA ASN A 641 -18.48 -34.70 -6.77
C ASN A 641 -17.54 -35.47 -5.81
N ALA A 642 -17.89 -36.73 -5.50
CA ALA A 642 -17.15 -37.56 -4.55
C ALA A 642 -15.71 -37.93 -4.98
N ASP A 643 -15.30 -37.67 -6.23
CA ASP A 643 -13.93 -37.92 -6.70
C ASP A 643 -12.93 -36.85 -6.28
N TYR A 644 -13.44 -35.71 -5.83
CA TYR A 644 -12.63 -34.59 -5.38
C TYR A 644 -12.52 -34.53 -3.86
N ILE A 645 -11.37 -34.09 -3.37
CA ILE A 645 -11.14 -33.74 -1.97
C ILE A 645 -10.52 -32.34 -1.93
N VAL A 646 -11.22 -31.40 -1.30
CA VAL A 646 -10.67 -30.06 -1.05
C VAL A 646 -9.75 -30.10 0.17
N VAL A 647 -8.53 -29.60 0.03
CA VAL A 647 -7.49 -29.63 1.07
C VAL A 647 -6.79 -28.28 1.19
N ARG A 648 -6.12 -28.06 2.32
CA ARG A 648 -5.27 -26.89 2.52
C ARG A 648 -4.04 -26.93 1.58
N PRO A 649 -3.46 -25.78 1.21
CA PRO A 649 -2.20 -25.74 0.46
C PRO A 649 -1.03 -26.47 1.12
N ASP A 650 -0.87 -26.38 2.45
CA ASP A 650 0.14 -27.17 3.16
C ASP A 650 -0.10 -28.68 2.98
N HIS A 651 -1.34 -29.15 3.19
CA HIS A 651 -1.73 -30.54 3.01
C HIS A 651 -1.55 -31.04 1.56
N ILE A 652 -1.85 -30.24 0.54
CA ILE A 652 -1.66 -30.68 -0.85
C ILE A 652 -0.19 -30.92 -1.15
N PHE A 653 0.72 -30.07 -0.65
CA PHE A 653 2.16 -30.32 -0.81
C PHE A 653 2.64 -31.50 0.02
N GLN A 654 2.10 -31.72 1.22
CA GLN A 654 2.41 -32.94 1.96
C GLN A 654 1.95 -34.22 1.21
N LEU A 655 0.79 -34.19 0.55
CA LEU A 655 0.29 -35.30 -0.27
C LEU A 655 1.13 -35.50 -1.53
N ILE A 656 1.53 -34.42 -2.21
CA ILE A 656 2.47 -34.47 -3.35
C ILE A 656 3.78 -35.13 -2.92
N ARG A 657 4.31 -34.75 -1.75
CA ARG A 657 5.55 -35.33 -1.21
C ARG A 657 5.40 -36.82 -0.94
N GLU A 658 4.32 -37.23 -0.28
CA GLU A 658 4.03 -38.65 -0.02
C GLU A 658 3.92 -39.47 -1.32
N ALA A 659 3.19 -38.95 -2.32
CA ALA A 659 3.01 -39.60 -3.62
C ALA A 659 4.32 -39.76 -4.41
N ASN A 660 5.34 -38.96 -4.10
CA ASN A 660 6.65 -38.99 -4.74
C ASN A 660 7.77 -39.55 -3.84
N GLY A 661 7.41 -40.19 -2.71
CA GLY A 661 8.38 -40.79 -1.79
C GLY A 661 9.27 -39.79 -1.04
N LEU A 662 8.87 -38.53 -0.96
CA LEU A 662 9.58 -37.47 -0.24
C LEU A 662 9.13 -37.40 1.23
N PRO A 663 9.99 -36.91 2.16
CA PRO A 663 9.58 -36.70 3.55
C PRO A 663 8.37 -35.77 3.67
N VAL A 664 7.28 -36.23 4.27
CA VAL A 664 5.97 -35.53 4.30
C VAL A 664 6.00 -34.20 5.09
N ASN A 665 6.94 -34.05 6.04
CA ASN A 665 7.10 -32.82 6.83
C ASN A 665 8.59 -32.51 7.04
N PRO A 666 9.28 -31.92 6.04
CA PRO A 666 10.71 -31.61 6.12
C PRO A 666 10.95 -30.47 7.12
N GLY A 667 12.14 -30.42 7.71
CA GLY A 667 12.58 -29.30 8.54
C GLY A 667 11.82 -29.09 9.86
N ASN A 668 10.94 -30.02 10.28
CA ASN A 668 10.23 -29.95 11.56
C ASN A 668 11.14 -30.33 12.74
N ASN A 669 12.22 -29.57 12.94
CA ASN A 669 12.95 -29.58 14.20
C ASN A 669 12.37 -28.47 15.09
N PRO A 670 11.96 -28.79 16.34
CA PRO A 670 11.52 -27.76 17.28
C PRO A 670 12.68 -26.77 17.53
N LEU A 671 12.48 -25.54 17.04
CA LEU A 671 13.25 -24.30 17.22
C LEU A 671 14.40 -24.37 18.24
N VAL A 672 15.63 -24.63 17.76
CA VAL A 672 16.83 -24.20 18.48
C VAL A 672 17.10 -22.75 18.07
N PHE A 673 16.55 -21.80 18.83
CA PHE A 673 16.93 -20.40 18.72
C PHE A 673 18.42 -20.26 19.04
N ARG A 674 19.28 -20.19 18.02
CA ARG A 674 20.60 -19.59 18.20
C ARG A 674 20.40 -18.08 18.23
N ARG A 675 20.56 -17.53 19.44
CA ARG A 675 20.53 -16.10 19.75
C ARG A 675 21.51 -15.31 18.91
#